data_AF-A0A8H7B0K3-F1
#
_entry.id   AF-A0A8H7B0K3-F1
#
_cell.length_a   1.000
_cell.length_b   1.000
_cell.length_c   1.000
_cell.angle_alpha   90.00
_cell.angle_beta   90.00
_cell.angle_gamma   90.00
#
_symmetry.space_group_name_H-M   'P 1'
#
loop_
_entity.id
_entity.type
_entity.pdbx_description
1 polymer ?
#
loop_
_entity_poly.entity_id
_entity_poly.type
_entity_poly.pdbx_seq_one_letter_code
_entity_poly.pdbx_strand_id
1 'polypeptide(L)'
;MTIPDEVDIIVCGGGSCGCVVAGRLANLDHNLQVLLIEAGENNLNNPWVFRPGIYPRNMKLDSKTATFYYSRPSEWLDGRRAVVPVAHILGGGSSINFMMYTRASASDYDDFQAKGWTTKELIPLMKKHETYQRACNNRDIHGFEGPIKVSFGNYTYPIKEDFLRATESQGIPTTDDLQDLTTGHGAEHWLKWINRDTGRRSDSAHGYIHSTRAVHQNLHLLTSNKVEKVILEGDRAVGVKVVPTKPLHPEQQMSRTIKARKQIIVSGGTLSSPLILQRSGIGDPEKLRKAGVKPLVDLPGVGLNFQDHYLTFATYRAKPHVESFDDFVRGDPKVQEQVFNQWNINGTGPLATNGIEAGVKIRPTEEELKMMDSWPCKEFRSGWDSYFKNKPDKPVMHYSVIAGWFGDHMVMPPGKFFTMFHFLEYPFSRGSTHIVSPNPYEAPDFDAGFMNDKRDMAPMVWGYIKSRETARRMDAYAGEVQAMHPFYAYDSPARANDLDLATTNQYALPGNITAGIQHGSWTSPVKKGRAPEPNFLSSNCQEVMEDLHYSNEDIKHIEDWTKRHVETTWHSLGTCSMAPKNGNSIVKHGVLDERLNVHGVKGLKVADLSICPDNVGCNTYSTALLIGEKCAVLTGEDLGYSGSALDMKVPNYHAPREIAGLSRFHRGLSPKVDTMSALARNRGPQMAATYSKITRPAFQHSVRSLATVAPVQTATRNHKIVVIGGGSAGISLSHQLLRKGNFSQDDIAIVDPAQWHHYQPGWTLVGGGLKKKEDLRRPLKDLMDPKFKFYKTSVGSFTPEENYITTGTGEKIAYEQLVVVPGITLDYGSVKGLKEALNEKDAMVSTIYDYEYCDKAYENVKKFKKGDAVFTQPAGVVKCAGAPQKIMWLALDYWKNAGLYPSDININFATGLPSMFGVPKYAAALEKLRVERGVDGLFQHDLASISGNTATFNVANSEPIKKHFDFLHVAPKNVPWSFVKSSPLANEAGYVSVSDSTTQHTKYSNVWSIGDASSLPTSKTVAAITAEAPVLVSNLLSTMANKPLEASYDGYTSCPLLTGQKEVMLAEFKYGGVPKETFNSLLGIDQGVPRKAFYWLKKDFFPWVYGKYHVKGEWAGPKGLSR
;
A
#
# COMPACT_ATOMS: atom_id res chain seq x y z
N MET A 1 -19.26 8.12 -4.14
CA MET A 1 -19.82 9.26 -4.90
C MET A 1 -19.32 9.16 -6.33
N THR A 2 -20.16 9.50 -7.30
CA THR A 2 -19.73 9.72 -8.69
C THR A 2 -18.89 10.99 -8.75
N ILE A 3 -17.71 10.94 -9.38
CA ILE A 3 -16.86 12.11 -9.58
C ILE A 3 -17.56 13.06 -10.57
N PRO A 4 -17.75 14.36 -10.25
CA PRO A 4 -18.38 15.32 -11.18
C PRO A 4 -17.55 15.54 -12.45
N ASP A 5 -18.19 15.88 -13.56
CA ASP A 5 -17.50 16.32 -14.79
C ASP A 5 -17.10 17.80 -14.74
N GLU A 6 -17.58 18.56 -13.75
CA GLU A 6 -17.18 19.95 -13.50
C GLU A 6 -17.16 20.28 -12.00
N VAL A 7 -16.10 20.94 -11.55
CA VAL A 7 -15.90 21.41 -10.18
C VAL A 7 -15.40 22.85 -10.15
N ASP A 8 -15.22 23.46 -8.98
CA ASP A 8 -14.68 24.82 -8.88
C ASP A 8 -13.17 24.84 -9.01
N ILE A 9 -12.50 23.92 -8.32
CA ILE A 9 -11.04 23.85 -8.22
C ILE A 9 -10.58 22.43 -8.53
N ILE A 10 -9.57 22.30 -9.40
CA ILE A 10 -8.90 21.02 -9.68
C ILE A 10 -7.45 21.11 -9.22
N VAL A 11 -7.02 20.15 -8.41
CA VAL A 11 -5.62 19.93 -8.02
C VAL A 11 -5.10 18.67 -8.70
N CYS A 12 -4.02 18.83 -9.48
CA CYS A 12 -3.45 17.78 -10.33
C CYS A 12 -2.19 17.20 -9.68
N GLY A 13 -2.35 16.10 -8.94
CA GLY A 13 -1.29 15.44 -8.18
C GLY A 13 -1.57 15.52 -6.68
N GLY A 14 -1.78 14.37 -6.06
CA GLY A 14 -2.01 14.17 -4.63
C GLY A 14 -0.73 13.95 -3.85
N GLY A 15 0.34 14.67 -4.19
CA GLY A 15 1.59 14.66 -3.44
C GLY A 15 1.52 15.44 -2.13
N SER A 16 2.66 15.59 -1.44
CA SER A 16 2.75 16.34 -0.17
C SER A 16 2.09 17.73 -0.24
N CYS A 17 2.46 18.53 -1.25
CA CYS A 17 1.89 19.87 -1.46
C CYS A 17 0.44 19.82 -1.93
N GLY A 18 0.12 19.01 -2.94
CA GLY A 18 -1.24 18.91 -3.50
C GLY A 18 -2.30 18.49 -2.48
N CYS A 19 -1.94 17.63 -1.53
CA CYS A 19 -2.80 17.28 -0.41
C CYS A 19 -3.13 18.48 0.50
N VAL A 20 -2.14 19.31 0.83
CA VAL A 20 -2.34 20.54 1.61
C VAL A 20 -3.29 21.47 0.88
N VAL A 21 -3.01 21.77 -0.39
CA VAL A 21 -3.79 22.71 -1.20
C VAL A 21 -5.25 22.26 -1.30
N ALA A 22 -5.49 21.01 -1.71
CA ALA A 22 -6.85 20.50 -1.87
C ALA A 22 -7.61 20.43 -0.54
N GLY A 23 -6.97 19.98 0.54
CA GLY A 23 -7.58 19.92 1.86
C GLY A 23 -7.91 21.30 2.40
N ARG A 24 -6.97 22.25 2.34
CA ARG A 24 -7.19 23.63 2.82
C ARG A 24 -8.29 24.33 2.02
N LEU A 25 -8.26 24.27 0.69
CA LEU A 25 -9.27 24.94 -0.14
C LEU A 25 -10.67 24.32 0.00
N ALA A 26 -10.78 23.03 0.28
CA ALA A 26 -12.07 22.41 0.60
C ALA A 26 -12.63 22.84 1.98
N ASN A 27 -11.78 23.34 2.88
CA ASN A 27 -12.15 23.92 4.17
C ASN A 27 -12.10 25.45 4.18
N LEU A 28 -11.82 26.09 3.04
CA LEU A 28 -11.97 27.54 2.87
C LEU A 28 -13.45 27.92 2.86
N ASP A 29 -14.22 27.19 2.06
CA ASP A 29 -15.68 27.31 1.94
C ASP A 29 -16.24 25.96 1.46
N HIS A 30 -17.11 25.36 2.26
CA HIS A 30 -17.67 24.04 1.96
C HIS A 30 -18.64 24.03 0.76
N ASN A 31 -18.97 25.19 0.20
CA ASN A 31 -19.69 25.29 -1.07
C ASN A 31 -18.77 25.07 -2.28
N LEU A 32 -17.46 25.31 -2.15
CA LEU A 32 -16.50 25.08 -3.22
C LEU A 32 -16.32 23.58 -3.47
N GLN A 33 -16.58 23.14 -4.70
CA GLN A 33 -16.29 21.78 -5.13
C GLN A 33 -14.81 21.69 -5.51
N VAL A 34 -14.04 20.91 -4.76
CA VAL A 34 -12.60 20.70 -5.00
C VAL A 34 -12.38 19.27 -5.43
N LEU A 35 -11.65 19.05 -6.54
CA LEU A 35 -11.24 17.73 -6.99
C LEU A 35 -9.73 17.57 -6.89
N LEU A 36 -9.28 16.55 -6.17
CA LEU A 36 -7.91 16.08 -6.20
C LEU A 36 -7.77 14.87 -7.12
N ILE A 37 -6.87 14.95 -8.10
CA ILE A 37 -6.57 13.87 -9.04
C ILE A 37 -5.18 13.32 -8.74
N GLU A 38 -5.03 12.00 -8.65
CA GLU A 38 -3.77 11.33 -8.34
C GLU A 38 -3.57 10.10 -9.23
N ALA A 39 -2.35 9.97 -9.77
CA ALA A 39 -1.99 8.85 -10.64
C ALA A 39 -1.83 7.53 -9.86
N GLY A 40 -1.26 7.59 -8.66
CA GLY A 40 -1.07 6.44 -7.78
C GLY A 40 -2.35 5.96 -7.11
N GLU A 41 -2.22 4.86 -6.38
CA GLU A 41 -3.30 4.27 -5.59
C GLU A 41 -3.65 5.13 -4.34
N ASN A 42 -4.84 4.93 -3.79
CA ASN A 42 -5.24 5.55 -2.52
C ASN A 42 -4.45 4.94 -1.35
N ASN A 43 -4.02 5.77 -0.39
CA ASN A 43 -3.23 5.34 0.77
C ASN A 43 -4.06 5.18 2.07
N LEU A 44 -5.37 5.45 2.04
CA LEU A 44 -6.25 5.40 3.21
C LEU A 44 -6.13 4.06 3.96
N ASN A 45 -5.67 4.12 5.22
CA ASN A 45 -5.52 2.96 6.10
C ASN A 45 -4.67 1.80 5.50
N ASN A 46 -3.76 2.09 4.59
CA ASN A 46 -2.83 1.09 4.07
C ASN A 46 -1.69 0.83 5.09
N PRO A 47 -1.58 -0.39 5.67
CA PRO A 47 -0.54 -0.72 6.64
C PRO A 47 0.87 -0.72 6.04
N TRP A 48 0.99 -0.73 4.71
CA TRP A 48 2.27 -0.57 4.02
C TRP A 48 2.73 0.90 3.88
N VAL A 49 1.87 1.84 4.30
CA VAL A 49 2.15 3.27 4.35
C VAL A 49 2.27 3.73 5.80
N PHE A 50 1.24 3.50 6.62
CA PHE A 50 1.15 4.14 7.93
C PHE A 50 2.12 3.60 8.98
N ARG A 51 2.75 2.43 8.76
CA ARG A 51 3.74 1.84 9.68
C ARG A 51 5.13 2.34 9.28
N PRO A 52 5.83 3.12 10.12
CA PRO A 52 7.13 3.71 9.78
C PRO A 52 8.21 2.72 9.33
N GLY A 53 8.51 1.69 10.13
CA GLY A 53 9.73 0.87 9.99
C GLY A 53 9.82 -0.02 8.74
N ILE A 54 8.82 -0.02 7.87
CA ILE A 54 8.81 -0.75 6.59
C ILE A 54 9.16 0.12 5.39
N TYR A 55 9.46 1.41 5.58
CA TYR A 55 9.70 2.36 4.49
C TYR A 55 10.74 1.92 3.43
N PRO A 56 11.82 1.15 3.73
CA PRO A 56 12.84 0.83 2.72
C PRO A 56 12.26 0.07 1.52
N ARG A 57 11.20 -0.71 1.74
CA ARG A 57 10.57 -1.50 0.69
C ARG A 57 10.03 -0.67 -0.49
N ASN A 58 9.75 0.62 -0.27
CA ASN A 58 9.14 1.46 -1.29
C ASN A 58 10.10 1.78 -2.43
N MET A 59 11.41 1.67 -2.20
CA MET A 59 12.47 1.93 -3.20
C MET A 59 12.89 0.69 -3.98
N LYS A 60 12.27 -0.49 -3.72
CA LYS A 60 12.49 -1.67 -4.57
C LYS A 60 12.04 -1.36 -6.00
N LEU A 61 12.79 -1.83 -7.00
CA LEU A 61 12.48 -1.61 -8.42
C LEU A 61 11.10 -2.16 -8.85
N ASP A 62 10.59 -3.16 -8.13
CA ASP A 62 9.25 -3.75 -8.34
C ASP A 62 8.14 -3.05 -7.52
N SER A 63 8.46 -1.94 -6.85
CA SER A 63 7.52 -1.21 -6.01
C SER A 63 6.35 -0.65 -6.81
N LYS A 64 5.14 -0.79 -6.23
CA LYS A 64 3.92 -0.17 -6.76
C LYS A 64 3.73 1.28 -6.30
N THR A 65 4.52 1.73 -5.33
CA THR A 65 4.35 3.02 -4.66
C THR A 65 5.32 4.08 -5.19
N ALA A 66 6.18 3.74 -6.15
CA ALA A 66 7.15 4.64 -6.78
C ALA A 66 7.19 4.47 -8.31
N THR A 67 7.66 5.50 -9.02
CA THR A 67 8.03 5.48 -10.43
C THR A 67 9.51 5.81 -10.55
N PHE A 68 10.24 5.08 -11.38
CA PHE A 68 11.69 5.20 -11.53
C PHE A 68 12.02 5.89 -12.86
N TYR A 69 12.46 7.15 -12.80
CA TYR A 69 12.90 7.91 -13.98
C TYR A 69 14.37 7.63 -14.25
N TYR A 70 14.69 7.19 -15.47
CA TYR A 70 16.06 6.93 -15.88
C TYR A 70 16.62 8.15 -16.58
N SER A 71 17.75 8.65 -16.08
CA SER A 71 18.47 9.74 -16.73
C SER A 71 19.24 9.26 -17.97
N ARG A 72 19.71 10.21 -18.77
CA ARG A 72 20.75 10.01 -19.79
C ARG A 72 22.03 9.47 -19.13
N PRO A 73 22.85 8.69 -19.86
CA PRO A 73 24.21 8.38 -19.42
C PRO A 73 25.00 9.68 -19.22
N SER A 74 25.81 9.75 -18.16
CA SER A 74 26.59 10.94 -17.82
C SER A 74 28.07 10.60 -17.66
N GLU A 75 28.93 11.36 -18.34
CA GLU A 75 30.39 11.27 -18.14
C GLU A 75 30.80 11.68 -16.72
N TRP A 76 30.03 12.58 -16.10
CA TRP A 76 30.22 13.03 -14.71
C TRP A 76 29.94 11.94 -13.69
N LEU A 77 29.26 10.86 -14.10
CA LEU A 77 28.93 9.68 -13.30
C LEU A 77 29.61 8.42 -13.84
N ASP A 78 30.76 8.56 -14.49
CA ASP A 78 31.54 7.45 -15.06
C ASP A 78 30.72 6.58 -16.05
N GLY A 79 29.92 7.26 -16.89
CA GLY A 79 29.09 6.64 -17.92
C GLY A 79 27.76 6.06 -17.43
N ARG A 80 27.50 6.09 -16.12
CA ARG A 80 26.29 5.52 -15.52
C ARG A 80 25.05 6.38 -15.82
N ARG A 81 23.89 5.73 -15.81
CA ARG A 81 22.57 6.37 -15.88
C ARG A 81 22.01 6.48 -14.47
N ALA A 82 21.88 7.69 -13.96
CA ALA A 82 21.23 7.92 -12.67
C ALA A 82 19.75 7.47 -12.74
N VAL A 83 19.27 6.87 -11.66
CA VAL A 83 17.85 6.54 -11.49
C VAL A 83 17.29 7.47 -10.43
N VAL A 84 16.21 8.18 -10.77
CA VAL A 84 15.53 9.11 -9.86
C VAL A 84 14.12 8.58 -9.57
N PRO A 85 13.93 7.85 -8.47
CA PRO A 85 12.61 7.45 -8.02
C PRO A 85 11.78 8.66 -7.57
N VAL A 86 10.48 8.62 -7.80
CA VAL A 86 9.52 9.54 -7.19
C VAL A 86 8.28 8.77 -6.77
N ALA A 87 7.53 9.29 -5.80
CA ALA A 87 6.33 8.62 -5.33
C ALA A 87 5.26 8.46 -6.41
N HIS A 88 4.55 7.34 -6.36
CA HIS A 88 3.43 6.97 -7.21
C HIS A 88 2.27 6.43 -6.35
N ILE A 89 1.82 7.26 -5.41
CA ILE A 89 0.76 6.94 -4.45
C ILE A 89 0.19 8.25 -3.88
N LEU A 90 -1.08 8.26 -3.47
CA LEU A 90 -1.67 9.38 -2.75
C LEU A 90 -0.85 9.71 -1.49
N GLY A 91 -0.67 11.00 -1.23
CA GLY A 91 0.27 11.57 -0.26
C GLY A 91 1.67 11.81 -0.84
N GLY A 92 1.98 11.23 -2.01
CA GLY A 92 3.29 11.34 -2.65
C GLY A 92 4.43 10.91 -1.74
N GLY A 93 5.51 11.70 -1.72
CA GLY A 93 6.69 11.43 -0.90
C GLY A 93 6.35 11.21 0.58
N SER A 94 5.36 11.93 1.12
CA SER A 94 4.97 11.77 2.53
C SER A 94 4.51 10.36 2.91
N SER A 95 4.02 9.56 1.95
CA SER A 95 3.60 8.17 2.17
C SER A 95 4.73 7.14 2.12
N ILE A 96 5.90 7.50 1.57
CA ILE A 96 6.98 6.53 1.32
C ILE A 96 8.37 6.97 1.76
N ASN A 97 8.55 8.25 2.10
CA ASN A 97 9.85 8.84 2.45
C ASN A 97 10.45 8.24 3.74
N PHE A 98 11.68 8.66 4.04
CA PHE A 98 12.42 8.28 5.25
C PHE A 98 11.87 8.87 6.54
N MET A 99 10.82 9.70 6.46
CA MET A 99 10.22 10.38 7.60
C MET A 99 11.17 11.29 8.37
N MET A 100 12.33 11.69 7.85
CA MET A 100 13.20 12.66 8.52
C MET A 100 12.56 14.05 8.55
N TYR A 101 12.37 14.59 9.75
CA TYR A 101 11.94 15.96 9.95
C TYR A 101 13.17 16.87 9.90
N THR A 102 13.17 17.79 8.93
CA THR A 102 14.24 18.77 8.74
C THR A 102 13.60 20.06 8.24
N ARG A 103 14.09 21.22 8.68
CA ARG A 103 13.67 22.53 8.18
C ARG A 103 14.83 23.23 7.49
N ALA A 104 14.50 23.93 6.41
CA ALA A 104 15.41 24.80 5.68
C ALA A 104 15.88 25.96 6.58
N SER A 105 17.03 26.54 6.25
CA SER A 105 17.52 27.72 6.93
C SER A 105 16.71 28.95 6.52
N ALA A 106 16.74 30.01 7.33
CA ALA A 106 15.97 31.22 7.07
C ALA A 106 16.34 31.81 5.71
N SER A 107 17.64 31.99 5.45
CA SER A 107 18.12 32.61 4.22
C SER A 107 17.69 31.87 2.95
N ASP A 108 17.34 30.59 3.01
CA ASP A 108 16.87 29.83 1.85
C ASP A 108 15.60 30.42 1.24
N TYR A 109 14.65 30.81 2.08
CA TYR A 109 13.40 31.40 1.62
C TYR A 109 13.56 32.86 1.22
N ASP A 110 14.39 33.62 1.94
CA ASP A 110 14.72 35.00 1.56
C ASP A 110 15.43 35.05 0.20
N ASP A 111 16.26 34.05 -0.09
CA ASP A 111 16.96 33.88 -1.36
C ASP A 111 16.03 33.46 -2.51
N PHE A 112 14.75 33.15 -2.28
CA PHE A 112 13.80 33.02 -3.40
C PHE A 112 13.55 34.35 -4.13
N GLN A 113 13.93 35.49 -3.53
CA GLN A 113 13.82 36.83 -4.11
C GLN A 113 12.39 37.15 -4.60
N ALA A 114 11.38 36.62 -3.92
CA ALA A 114 9.98 36.76 -4.28
C ALA A 114 9.19 37.40 -3.14
N LYS A 115 8.33 38.36 -3.49
CA LYS A 115 7.46 39.04 -2.52
C LYS A 115 6.52 38.03 -1.86
N GLY A 116 6.41 38.07 -0.53
CA GLY A 116 5.53 37.18 0.22
C GLY A 116 6.16 35.84 0.58
N TRP A 117 7.44 35.62 0.23
CA TRP A 117 8.19 34.38 0.46
C TRP A 117 9.37 34.55 1.42
N THR A 118 9.50 35.70 2.09
CA THR A 118 10.54 35.84 3.13
C THR A 118 10.28 34.91 4.30
N THR A 119 11.32 34.46 5.01
CA THR A 119 11.16 33.54 6.15
C THR A 119 10.18 34.10 7.18
N LYS A 120 10.28 35.41 7.46
CA LYS A 120 9.42 36.10 8.42
C LYS A 120 7.94 35.98 8.05
N GLU A 121 7.60 36.09 6.77
CA GLU A 121 6.24 35.94 6.27
C GLU A 121 5.78 34.47 6.25
N LEU A 122 6.71 33.52 6.17
CA LEU A 122 6.44 32.09 6.08
C LEU A 122 6.36 31.38 7.44
N ILE A 123 6.98 31.90 8.51
CA ILE A 123 6.94 31.31 9.87
C ILE A 123 5.51 30.96 10.33
N PRO A 124 4.49 31.84 10.18
CA PRO A 124 3.13 31.49 10.56
C PRO A 124 2.61 30.25 9.82
N LEU A 125 2.96 30.07 8.55
CA LEU A 125 2.56 28.92 7.73
C LEU A 125 3.39 27.66 8.05
N MET A 126 4.65 27.80 8.48
CA MET A 126 5.44 26.70 9.02
C MET A 126 4.78 26.13 10.27
N LYS A 127 4.37 27.01 11.20
CA LYS A 127 3.67 26.61 12.43
C LYS A 127 2.29 26.02 12.14
N LYS A 128 1.60 26.52 11.12
CA LYS A 128 0.21 26.13 10.78
C LYS A 128 0.05 24.65 10.43
N HIS A 129 1.05 24.02 9.81
CA HIS A 129 0.96 22.62 9.41
C HIS A 129 1.41 21.64 10.51
N GLU A 130 2.15 22.11 11.51
CA GLU A 130 2.89 21.28 12.46
C GLU A 130 2.18 21.13 13.83
N THR A 131 2.23 19.92 14.39
CA THR A 131 2.12 19.66 15.82
C THR A 131 3.42 19.03 16.32
N TYR A 132 4.17 19.79 17.10
CA TYR A 132 5.50 19.47 17.59
C TYR A 132 5.44 18.70 18.91
N GLN A 133 5.66 17.37 18.86
CA GLN A 133 5.44 16.47 19.99
C GLN A 133 6.75 16.07 20.70
N ARG A 134 7.60 17.05 20.98
CA ARG A 134 8.85 16.91 21.77
C ARG A 134 9.05 18.12 22.71
N ALA A 135 9.99 18.03 23.64
CA ALA A 135 10.33 19.15 24.53
C ALA A 135 10.93 20.29 23.72
N CYS A 136 10.39 21.50 23.78
CA CYS A 136 10.72 22.60 22.87
C CYS A 136 11.09 23.87 23.64
N ASN A 137 12.33 24.33 23.49
CA ASN A 137 12.87 25.53 24.16
C ASN A 137 12.60 26.81 23.35
N ASN A 138 12.20 26.69 22.09
CA ASN A 138 12.01 27.76 21.12
C ASN A 138 10.60 27.70 20.49
N ARG A 139 9.56 27.71 21.34
CA ARG A 139 8.15 27.53 20.95
C ARG A 139 7.64 28.53 19.90
N ASP A 140 8.30 29.68 19.76
CA ASP A 140 7.87 30.75 18.86
C ASP A 140 7.95 30.37 17.38
N ILE A 141 8.80 29.40 17.02
CA ILE A 141 9.03 28.98 15.63
C ILE A 141 8.45 27.61 15.27
N HIS A 142 7.75 26.95 16.20
CA HIS A 142 7.12 25.64 16.02
C HIS A 142 5.60 25.67 16.22
N GLY A 143 4.91 24.80 15.48
CA GLY A 143 3.47 24.60 15.57
C GLY A 143 3.09 23.55 16.59
N PHE A 144 1.94 23.71 17.26
CA PHE A 144 1.45 22.73 18.25
C PHE A 144 0.03 22.22 17.96
N GLU A 145 -0.61 22.69 16.89
CA GLU A 145 -2.02 22.39 16.58
C GLU A 145 -2.25 21.94 15.13
N GLY A 146 -1.20 21.90 14.31
CA GLY A 146 -1.30 21.56 12.91
C GLY A 146 -1.62 20.08 12.64
N PRO A 147 -2.09 19.76 11.42
CA PRO A 147 -2.48 18.40 11.06
C PRO A 147 -1.33 17.40 10.98
N ILE A 148 -0.08 17.84 10.79
CA ILE A 148 1.10 16.98 10.64
C ILE A 148 1.86 16.88 11.96
N LYS A 149 1.98 15.66 12.49
CA LYS A 149 2.55 15.39 13.81
C LYS A 149 4.01 14.98 13.66
N VAL A 150 4.88 15.54 14.50
CA VAL A 150 6.31 15.24 14.48
C VAL A 150 6.81 14.88 15.86
N SER A 151 7.67 13.88 15.95
CA SER A 151 8.19 13.34 17.21
C SER A 151 9.47 12.55 16.99
N PHE A 152 10.07 12.04 18.07
CA PHE A 152 11.18 11.09 17.97
C PHE A 152 10.74 9.67 17.58
N GLY A 153 9.45 9.42 17.33
CA GLY A 153 8.89 8.07 17.19
C GLY A 153 8.67 7.40 18.55
N ASN A 154 8.37 6.09 18.53
CA ASN A 154 8.15 5.29 19.74
C ASN A 154 9.22 4.19 19.94
N TYR A 155 10.40 4.40 19.36
CA TYR A 155 11.62 3.63 19.56
C TYR A 155 12.82 4.48 19.14
N THR A 156 13.95 4.33 19.83
CA THR A 156 15.20 5.01 19.48
C THR A 156 16.31 4.00 19.60
N TYR A 157 17.00 3.70 18.51
CA TYR A 157 18.16 2.80 18.55
C TYR A 157 19.29 3.41 19.40
N PRO A 158 20.02 2.61 20.21
CA PRO A 158 21.10 3.11 21.07
C PRO A 158 22.22 3.86 20.33
N ILE A 159 22.38 3.58 19.03
CA ILE A 159 23.37 4.22 18.16
C ILE A 159 23.28 5.74 18.11
N LYS A 160 22.13 6.31 18.51
CA LYS A 160 21.94 7.76 18.66
C LYS A 160 22.98 8.41 19.56
N GLU A 161 23.11 7.94 20.81
CA GLU A 161 24.04 8.58 21.77
C GLU A 161 25.49 8.35 21.37
N ASP A 162 25.76 7.18 20.79
CA ASP A 162 27.08 6.81 20.29
C ASP A 162 27.54 7.76 19.18
N PHE A 163 26.67 8.02 18.21
CA PHE A 163 26.92 8.99 17.16
C PHE A 163 27.14 10.41 17.70
N LEU A 164 26.28 10.89 18.61
CA LEU A 164 26.39 12.25 19.15
C LEU A 164 27.70 12.47 19.91
N ARG A 165 28.16 11.49 20.70
CA ARG A 165 29.48 11.53 21.35
C ARG A 165 30.61 11.60 20.31
N ALA A 166 30.52 10.77 19.27
CA ALA A 166 31.53 10.74 18.22
C ALA A 166 31.60 12.07 17.44
N THR A 167 30.46 12.71 17.13
CA THR A 167 30.44 14.02 16.47
C THR A 167 30.96 15.14 17.38
N GLU A 168 30.61 15.12 18.67
CA GLU A 168 31.12 16.10 19.65
C GLU A 168 32.65 16.05 19.77
N SER A 169 33.23 14.84 19.73
CA SER A 169 34.69 14.66 19.73
C SER A 169 35.40 15.28 18.52
N GLN A 170 34.66 15.63 17.46
CA GLN A 170 35.15 16.31 16.26
C GLN A 170 34.88 17.81 16.26
N GLY A 171 34.37 18.36 17.37
CA GLY A 171 34.02 19.78 17.49
C GLY A 171 32.68 20.14 16.87
N ILE A 172 31.80 19.18 16.57
CA ILE A 172 30.44 19.43 16.10
C ILE A 172 29.52 19.51 17.32
N PRO A 173 29.01 20.70 17.70
CA PRO A 173 28.24 20.87 18.93
C PRO A 173 26.86 20.22 18.82
N THR A 174 26.41 19.58 19.89
CA THR A 174 25.02 19.10 19.99
C THR A 174 24.08 20.25 20.35
N THR A 175 22.96 20.36 19.66
CA THR A 175 21.88 21.32 19.92
C THR A 175 20.58 20.58 20.28
N ASP A 176 19.67 21.26 21.00
CA ASP A 176 18.32 20.73 21.23
C ASP A 176 17.41 20.87 20.02
N ASP A 177 17.76 21.75 19.07
CA ASP A 177 17.03 21.97 17.82
C ASP A 177 17.97 22.43 16.68
N LEU A 178 18.25 21.54 15.73
CA LEU A 178 18.97 21.87 14.51
C LEU A 178 18.03 22.36 13.39
N GLN A 179 16.73 22.39 13.67
CA GLN A 179 15.66 22.76 12.74
C GLN A 179 15.05 24.12 13.12
N ASP A 180 15.87 24.98 13.74
CA ASP A 180 15.51 26.28 14.31
C ASP A 180 15.53 27.44 13.29
N LEU A 181 15.75 27.13 12.00
CA LEU A 181 15.95 28.05 10.88
C LEU A 181 17.29 28.83 10.89
N THR A 182 18.15 28.69 11.90
CA THR A 182 19.37 29.52 12.03
C THR A 182 20.66 28.73 12.15
N THR A 183 20.59 27.50 12.62
CA THR A 183 21.78 26.69 12.88
C THR A 183 22.30 26.03 11.59
N GLY A 184 23.45 26.52 11.10
CA GLY A 184 24.16 25.96 9.94
C GLY A 184 25.25 24.93 10.27
N HIS A 185 25.66 24.79 11.54
CA HIS A 185 26.68 23.83 11.98
C HIS A 185 26.33 23.25 13.36
N GLY A 186 26.01 21.96 13.44
CA GLY A 186 25.68 21.26 14.70
C GLY A 186 25.14 19.84 14.49
N ALA A 187 24.87 19.15 15.61
CA ALA A 187 24.33 17.79 15.67
C ALA A 187 23.05 17.73 16.51
N GLU A 188 22.14 16.79 16.22
CA GLU A 188 20.93 16.57 17.04
C GLU A 188 20.46 15.11 17.07
N HIS A 189 19.60 14.79 18.04
CA HIS A 189 18.66 13.67 17.92
C HIS A 189 17.64 14.03 16.84
N TRP A 190 17.66 13.30 15.72
CA TRP A 190 16.85 13.65 14.56
C TRP A 190 15.37 13.33 14.77
N LEU A 191 14.50 14.31 14.47
CA LEU A 191 13.06 14.15 14.54
C LEU A 191 12.48 13.39 13.34
N LYS A 192 11.25 12.88 13.52
CA LYS A 192 10.52 12.14 12.49
C LYS A 192 9.11 12.70 12.26
N TRP A 193 8.64 12.56 11.02
CA TRP A 193 7.24 12.68 10.60
C TRP A 193 6.41 11.48 11.08
N ILE A 194 6.40 11.25 12.39
CA ILE A 194 5.70 10.16 13.07
C ILE A 194 4.93 10.75 14.24
N ASN A 195 3.65 10.40 14.36
CA ASN A 195 2.83 10.74 15.51
C ASN A 195 3.17 9.82 16.69
N ARG A 196 3.73 10.35 17.78
CA ARG A 196 4.09 9.54 18.97
C ARG A 196 2.89 8.89 19.66
N ASP A 197 1.71 9.49 19.55
CA ASP A 197 0.54 8.96 20.23
C ASP A 197 0.10 7.63 19.59
N THR A 198 0.20 7.53 18.26
CA THR A 198 -0.24 6.35 17.48
C THR A 198 0.88 5.46 16.98
N GLY A 199 2.13 5.94 16.92
CA GLY A 199 3.23 5.24 16.27
C GLY A 199 3.10 5.18 14.73
N ARG A 200 2.23 6.01 14.14
CA ARG A 200 1.98 6.04 12.69
C ARG A 200 2.77 7.15 12.00
N ARG A 201 3.13 6.91 10.74
CA ARG A 201 3.60 7.93 9.80
C ARG A 201 2.60 9.09 9.70
N SER A 202 3.13 10.31 9.61
CA SER A 202 2.36 11.54 9.37
C SER A 202 2.41 11.93 7.89
N ASP A 203 1.56 11.30 7.07
CA ASP A 203 1.43 11.65 5.65
C ASP A 203 0.39 12.76 5.40
N SER A 204 0.57 13.53 4.33
CA SER A 204 -0.30 14.66 4.00
C SER A 204 -1.72 14.24 3.63
N ALA A 205 -1.92 13.04 3.08
CA ALA A 205 -3.24 12.60 2.68
C ALA A 205 -4.13 12.35 3.90
N HIS A 206 -3.63 11.67 4.94
CA HIS A 206 -4.38 11.55 6.20
C HIS A 206 -4.53 12.91 6.90
N GLY A 207 -3.50 13.75 6.90
CA GLY A 207 -3.55 15.08 7.52
C GLY A 207 -4.59 16.03 6.92
N TYR A 208 -4.77 16.03 5.60
CA TYR A 208 -5.54 17.07 4.89
C TYR A 208 -6.71 16.54 4.06
N ILE A 209 -6.59 15.35 3.46
CA ILE A 209 -7.59 14.82 2.52
C ILE A 209 -8.58 13.92 3.23
N HIS A 210 -8.09 12.87 3.89
CA HIS A 210 -8.95 11.90 4.56
C HIS A 210 -9.62 12.50 5.80
N SER A 211 -8.94 13.40 6.51
CA SER A 211 -9.51 14.19 7.59
C SER A 211 -10.73 15.00 7.11
N THR A 212 -10.57 15.78 6.05
CA THR A 212 -11.64 16.59 5.45
C THR A 212 -12.78 15.72 4.94
N ARG A 213 -12.47 14.65 4.18
CA ARG A 213 -13.48 13.76 3.59
C ARG A 213 -14.23 12.91 4.62
N ALA A 214 -13.71 12.78 5.84
CA ALA A 214 -14.41 12.09 6.91
C ALA A 214 -15.63 12.88 7.44
N VAL A 215 -15.65 14.21 7.24
CA VAL A 215 -16.69 15.10 7.77
C VAL A 215 -17.37 15.96 6.70
N HIS A 216 -16.73 16.21 5.57
CA HIS A 216 -17.24 17.04 4.48
C HIS A 216 -17.29 16.28 3.16
N GLN A 217 -18.21 16.67 2.26
CA GLN A 217 -18.47 15.99 0.98
C GLN A 217 -17.99 16.75 -0.26
N ASN A 218 -17.57 18.01 -0.10
CA ASN A 218 -17.18 18.90 -1.21
C ASN A 218 -15.76 18.64 -1.75
N LEU A 219 -14.97 17.80 -1.08
CA LEU A 219 -13.66 17.33 -1.54
C LEU A 219 -13.77 15.96 -2.23
N HIS A 220 -13.65 15.98 -3.56
CA HIS A 220 -13.63 14.82 -4.43
C HIS A 220 -12.20 14.28 -4.59
N LEU A 221 -12.07 12.96 -4.71
CA LEU A 221 -10.77 12.29 -4.88
C LEU A 221 -10.84 11.29 -6.03
N LEU A 222 -9.98 11.44 -7.02
CA LEU A 222 -9.84 10.55 -8.17
C LEU A 222 -8.41 9.99 -8.23
N THR A 223 -8.20 8.81 -7.63
CA THR A 223 -6.91 8.08 -7.69
C THR A 223 -6.82 7.17 -8.92
N SER A 224 -5.64 6.61 -9.18
CA SER A 224 -5.40 5.70 -10.32
C SER A 224 -5.67 6.35 -11.69
N ASN A 225 -5.58 7.68 -11.78
CA ASN A 225 -5.79 8.47 -12.99
C ASN A 225 -4.64 9.48 -13.16
N LYS A 226 -3.93 9.38 -14.29
CA LYS A 226 -2.84 10.28 -14.65
C LYS A 226 -3.41 11.51 -15.36
N VAL A 227 -2.98 12.70 -14.94
CA VAL A 227 -3.28 13.95 -15.66
C VAL A 227 -2.42 14.00 -16.92
N GLU A 228 -3.08 14.02 -18.08
CA GLU A 228 -2.42 14.13 -19.38
C GLU A 228 -1.98 15.57 -19.62
N LYS A 229 -2.94 16.50 -19.62
CA LYS A 229 -2.72 17.93 -19.88
C LYS A 229 -3.82 18.80 -19.28
N VAL A 230 -3.51 20.08 -19.13
CA VAL A 230 -4.46 21.18 -18.90
C VAL A 230 -5.02 21.63 -20.25
N ILE A 231 -6.30 21.98 -20.27
CA ILE A 231 -7.02 22.50 -21.44
C ILE A 231 -7.13 24.02 -21.30
N LEU A 232 -6.69 24.73 -22.35
CA LEU A 232 -6.77 26.19 -22.43
C LEU A 232 -7.83 26.62 -23.43
N GLU A 233 -8.61 27.65 -23.07
CA GLU A 233 -9.46 28.41 -23.96
C GLU A 233 -8.96 29.87 -23.96
N GLY A 234 -8.35 30.30 -25.06
CA GLY A 234 -7.61 31.57 -25.10
C GLY A 234 -6.44 31.56 -24.10
N ASP A 235 -6.43 32.53 -23.19
CA ASP A 235 -5.42 32.67 -22.14
C ASP A 235 -5.85 32.06 -20.79
N ARG A 236 -6.97 31.32 -20.72
CA ARG A 236 -7.52 30.77 -19.47
C ARG A 236 -7.49 29.24 -19.44
N ALA A 237 -7.08 28.67 -18.32
CA ALA A 237 -7.21 27.25 -18.05
C ALA A 237 -8.65 26.90 -17.62
N VAL A 238 -9.28 25.96 -18.31
CA VAL A 238 -10.73 25.66 -18.16
C VAL A 238 -11.04 24.22 -17.75
N GLY A 239 -10.07 23.31 -17.88
CA GLY A 239 -10.24 21.92 -17.47
C GLY A 239 -8.97 21.11 -17.61
N VAL A 240 -9.06 19.83 -17.27
CA VAL A 240 -7.97 18.87 -17.42
C VAL A 240 -8.44 17.62 -18.12
N LYS A 241 -7.54 17.03 -18.91
CA LYS A 241 -7.73 15.71 -19.52
C LYS A 241 -6.98 14.68 -18.67
N VAL A 242 -7.66 13.60 -18.30
CA VAL A 242 -7.10 12.49 -17.52
C VAL A 242 -7.19 11.19 -18.28
N VAL A 243 -6.27 10.28 -17.99
CA VAL A 243 -6.21 8.92 -18.52
C VAL A 243 -5.96 7.92 -17.38
N PRO A 244 -6.40 6.66 -17.50
CA PRO A 244 -6.08 5.62 -16.53
C PRO A 244 -4.57 5.48 -16.36
N THR A 245 -4.09 5.27 -15.15
CA THR A 245 -2.65 5.09 -14.91
C THR A 245 -2.09 3.87 -15.64
N LYS A 246 -2.88 2.80 -15.77
CA LYS A 246 -2.52 1.61 -16.54
C LYS A 246 -3.37 1.56 -17.82
N PRO A 247 -2.77 1.61 -19.02
CA PRO A 247 -3.49 1.46 -20.28
C PRO A 247 -3.82 -0.02 -20.52
N LEU A 248 -4.84 -0.55 -19.85
CA LEU A 248 -5.26 -1.97 -19.96
C LEU A 248 -5.85 -2.32 -21.33
N HIS A 249 -6.31 -1.31 -22.08
CA HIS A 249 -6.82 -1.42 -23.45
C HIS A 249 -6.14 -0.37 -24.34
N PRO A 250 -4.92 -0.62 -24.83
CA PRO A 250 -4.14 0.36 -25.59
C PRO A 250 -4.89 0.92 -26.83
N GLU A 251 -5.77 0.12 -27.42
CA GLU A 251 -6.57 0.48 -28.59
C GLU A 251 -7.84 1.29 -28.27
N GLN A 252 -8.20 1.39 -26.99
CA GLN A 252 -9.34 2.18 -26.51
C GLN A 252 -8.83 3.19 -25.49
N GLN A 253 -8.29 4.32 -25.97
CA GLN A 253 -7.80 5.39 -25.10
C GLN A 253 -8.96 6.02 -24.32
N MET A 254 -9.26 5.46 -23.14
CA MET A 254 -10.30 5.94 -22.25
C MET A 254 -9.86 7.24 -21.57
N SER A 255 -9.96 8.38 -22.27
CA SER A 255 -9.72 9.69 -21.66
C SER A 255 -11.00 10.31 -21.13
N ARG A 256 -10.90 11.06 -20.02
CA ARG A 256 -11.99 11.86 -19.45
C ARG A 256 -11.56 13.31 -19.34
N THR A 257 -12.45 14.23 -19.65
CA THR A 257 -12.24 15.67 -19.43
C THR A 257 -13.05 16.11 -18.22
N ILE A 258 -12.43 16.88 -17.33
CA ILE A 258 -13.09 17.45 -16.15
C ILE A 258 -12.84 18.96 -16.15
N LYS A 259 -13.91 19.76 -16.05
CA LYS A 259 -13.85 21.23 -16.11
C LYS A 259 -13.65 21.86 -14.73
N ALA A 260 -12.98 23.01 -14.71
CA ALA A 260 -12.78 23.83 -13.51
C ALA A 260 -13.40 25.22 -13.71
N ARG A 261 -14.33 25.62 -12.86
CA ARG A 261 -14.98 26.94 -12.95
C ARG A 261 -14.04 28.07 -12.55
N LYS A 262 -13.21 27.86 -11.51
CA LYS A 262 -12.44 28.93 -10.87
C LYS A 262 -10.93 28.79 -11.09
N GLN A 263 -10.34 27.66 -10.70
CA GLN A 263 -8.88 27.52 -10.61
C GLN A 263 -8.40 26.09 -10.91
N ILE A 264 -7.28 25.96 -11.62
CA ILE A 264 -6.51 24.72 -11.76
C ILE A 264 -5.15 24.91 -11.10
N ILE A 265 -4.71 23.90 -10.34
CA ILE A 265 -3.43 23.89 -9.64
C ILE A 265 -2.71 22.60 -10.00
N VAL A 266 -1.52 22.72 -10.60
CA VAL A 266 -0.67 21.59 -10.94
C VAL A 266 0.29 21.31 -9.80
N SER A 267 0.24 20.09 -9.26
CA SER A 267 0.99 19.60 -8.09
C SER A 267 1.54 18.19 -8.35
N GLY A 268 1.97 17.93 -9.59
CA GLY A 268 2.47 16.61 -10.03
C GLY A 268 3.85 16.26 -9.48
N GLY A 269 4.53 17.20 -8.83
CA GLY A 269 5.92 17.09 -8.39
C GLY A 269 6.91 17.49 -9.48
N THR A 270 8.14 17.75 -9.07
CA THR A 270 9.22 18.32 -9.89
C THR A 270 9.43 17.63 -11.24
N LEU A 271 9.37 16.30 -11.31
CA LEU A 271 9.53 15.60 -12.58
C LEU A 271 8.28 15.56 -13.46
N SER A 272 7.07 15.76 -12.92
CA SER A 272 5.81 15.54 -13.63
C SER A 272 5.07 16.83 -13.98
N SER A 273 5.08 17.83 -13.09
CA SER A 273 4.49 19.16 -13.32
C SER A 273 4.96 19.83 -14.62
N PRO A 274 6.27 19.92 -14.94
CA PRO A 274 6.71 20.47 -16.22
C PRO A 274 6.21 19.64 -17.41
N LEU A 275 6.07 18.32 -17.28
CA LEU A 275 5.59 17.46 -18.37
C LEU A 275 4.09 17.65 -18.64
N ILE A 276 3.30 17.91 -17.59
CA ILE A 276 1.89 18.30 -17.73
C ILE A 276 1.81 19.64 -18.47
N LEU A 277 2.59 20.65 -18.07
CA LEU A 277 2.63 21.95 -18.75
C LEU A 277 3.06 21.82 -20.21
N GLN A 278 4.12 21.07 -20.49
CA GLN A 278 4.62 20.87 -21.85
C GLN A 278 3.57 20.20 -22.74
N ARG A 279 2.89 19.13 -22.30
CA ARG A 279 1.77 18.51 -23.06
C ARG A 279 0.55 19.42 -23.21
N SER A 280 0.45 20.45 -22.37
CA SER A 280 -0.57 21.50 -22.46
C SER A 280 -0.20 22.61 -23.45
N GLY A 281 0.96 22.52 -24.11
CA GLY A 281 1.47 23.55 -25.03
C GLY A 281 2.19 24.70 -24.33
N ILE A 282 2.59 24.54 -23.07
CA ILE A 282 3.28 25.56 -22.28
C ILE A 282 4.74 25.12 -22.08
N GLY A 283 5.68 25.83 -22.70
CA GLY A 283 7.10 25.46 -22.67
C GLY A 283 7.92 26.09 -23.78
N ASP A 284 9.11 25.55 -24.01
CA ASP A 284 9.98 25.93 -25.14
C ASP A 284 9.34 25.54 -26.49
N PRO A 285 9.01 26.52 -27.37
CA PRO A 285 8.30 26.24 -28.61
C PRO A 285 9.02 25.28 -29.55
N GLU A 286 10.35 25.27 -29.58
CA GLU A 286 11.11 24.35 -30.43
C GLU A 286 11.04 22.92 -29.91
N LYS A 287 11.21 22.73 -28.60
CA LYS A 287 11.11 21.40 -27.97
C LYS A 287 9.69 20.85 -28.07
N LEU A 288 8.67 21.68 -27.87
CA LEU A 288 7.26 21.30 -28.02
C LEU A 288 6.94 20.82 -29.44
N ARG A 289 7.36 21.57 -30.48
CA ARG A 289 7.15 21.15 -31.87
C ARG A 289 7.84 19.83 -32.18
N LYS A 290 9.09 19.64 -31.70
CA LYS A 290 9.83 18.38 -31.86
C LYS A 290 9.10 17.20 -31.20
N ALA A 291 8.47 17.42 -30.05
CA ALA A 291 7.65 16.43 -29.35
C ALA A 291 6.23 16.29 -29.90
N GLY A 292 5.89 16.91 -31.04
CA GLY A 292 4.56 16.82 -31.64
C GLY A 292 3.45 17.57 -30.88
N VAL A 293 3.80 18.55 -30.03
CA VAL A 293 2.86 19.38 -29.28
C VAL A 293 2.83 20.79 -29.87
N LYS A 294 1.62 21.33 -30.11
CA LYS A 294 1.44 22.72 -30.55
C LYS A 294 1.83 23.70 -29.43
N PRO A 295 2.81 24.59 -29.63
CA PRO A 295 3.12 25.64 -28.65
C PRO A 295 1.95 26.62 -28.55
N LEU A 296 1.53 26.90 -27.31
CA LEU A 296 0.49 27.89 -26.96
C LEU A 296 1.08 29.03 -26.15
N VAL A 297 2.01 28.74 -25.24
CA VAL A 297 2.66 29.75 -24.38
C VAL A 297 4.17 29.48 -24.37
N ASP A 298 4.94 30.48 -24.76
CA ASP A 298 6.41 30.45 -24.78
C ASP A 298 6.95 30.70 -23.37
N LEU A 299 7.38 29.61 -22.72
CA LEU A 299 8.04 29.59 -21.41
C LEU A 299 9.20 28.58 -21.43
N PRO A 300 10.38 28.98 -21.93
CA PRO A 300 11.50 28.05 -22.09
C PRO A 300 12.06 27.53 -20.75
N GLY A 301 11.72 28.18 -19.63
CA GLY A 301 12.08 27.71 -18.28
C GLY A 301 11.40 26.40 -17.86
N VAL A 302 10.28 26.00 -18.49
CA VAL A 302 9.54 24.79 -18.10
C VAL A 302 10.36 23.53 -18.32
N GLY A 303 10.74 22.87 -17.23
CA GLY A 303 11.56 21.66 -17.22
C GLY A 303 13.06 21.91 -17.08
N LEU A 304 13.51 23.16 -17.00
CA LEU A 304 14.92 23.52 -16.73
C LEU A 304 15.16 23.67 -15.22
N ASN A 305 16.41 23.89 -14.81
CA ASN A 305 16.78 24.14 -13.41
C ASN A 305 16.35 23.00 -12.47
N PHE A 306 16.42 21.75 -12.94
CA PHE A 306 16.25 20.60 -12.06
C PHE A 306 17.39 20.60 -11.04
N GLN A 307 17.00 20.56 -9.77
CA GLN A 307 17.88 20.54 -8.61
C GLN A 307 17.51 19.34 -7.74
N ASP A 308 18.45 18.85 -6.95
CA ASP A 308 18.24 17.83 -5.93
C ASP A 308 19.33 17.99 -4.86
N HIS A 309 19.29 17.18 -3.81
CA HIS A 309 20.46 16.92 -2.97
C HIS A 309 21.16 15.66 -3.46
N TYR A 310 22.49 15.60 -3.29
CA TYR A 310 23.32 14.53 -3.86
C TYR A 310 23.77 13.58 -2.77
N LEU A 311 23.27 12.35 -2.85
CA LEU A 311 23.32 11.36 -1.79
C LEU A 311 24.45 10.36 -2.00
N THR A 312 25.20 10.03 -0.96
CA THR A 312 25.99 8.79 -0.89
C THR A 312 25.79 8.05 0.44
N PHE A 313 25.90 6.71 0.41
CA PHE A 313 25.84 5.86 1.60
C PHE A 313 27.20 5.21 1.86
N ALA A 314 27.78 5.45 3.04
CA ALA A 314 28.98 4.74 3.50
C ALA A 314 28.59 3.77 4.62
N THR A 315 28.84 2.48 4.43
CA THR A 315 28.29 1.42 5.30
C THR A 315 29.37 0.73 6.12
N TYR A 316 29.12 0.66 7.42
CA TYR A 316 30.03 0.13 8.42
C TYR A 316 29.49 -1.15 9.04
N ARG A 317 30.40 -2.02 9.47
CA ARG A 317 30.09 -3.19 10.28
C ARG A 317 29.77 -2.75 11.70
N ALA A 318 28.68 -3.26 12.25
CA ALA A 318 28.36 -3.10 13.67
C ALA A 318 28.89 -4.29 14.49
N LYS A 319 29.20 -4.06 15.78
CA LYS A 319 29.46 -5.16 16.73
C LYS A 319 28.19 -6.01 16.93
N PRO A 320 28.27 -7.33 17.22
CA PRO A 320 27.11 -8.23 17.23
C PRO A 320 26.00 -7.89 18.22
N HIS A 321 26.35 -7.24 19.34
CA HIS A 321 25.39 -6.81 20.37
C HIS A 321 24.66 -5.51 20.02
N VAL A 322 25.14 -4.76 19.01
CA VAL A 322 24.48 -3.53 18.55
C VAL A 322 23.15 -3.91 17.91
N GLU A 323 22.13 -3.12 18.18
CA GLU A 323 20.82 -3.26 17.55
C GLU A 323 20.81 -2.61 16.17
N SER A 324 20.26 -3.31 15.18
CA SER A 324 19.97 -2.75 13.86
C SER A 324 18.69 -3.36 13.29
N PHE A 325 18.14 -2.76 12.24
CA PHE A 325 16.97 -3.32 11.55
C PHE A 325 17.33 -4.37 10.47
N ASP A 326 18.59 -4.79 10.34
CA ASP A 326 19.04 -5.59 9.19
C ASP A 326 18.30 -6.93 9.09
N ASP A 327 18.12 -7.64 10.19
CA ASP A 327 17.42 -8.94 10.19
C ASP A 327 15.92 -8.78 9.91
N PHE A 328 15.31 -7.67 10.36
CA PHE A 328 13.93 -7.32 10.02
C PHE A 328 13.78 -7.09 8.51
N VAL A 329 14.72 -6.36 7.89
CA VAL A 329 14.67 -6.04 6.45
C VAL A 329 15.03 -7.25 5.58
N ARG A 330 15.97 -8.11 6.02
CA ARG A 330 16.27 -9.41 5.39
C ARG A 330 15.07 -10.36 5.36
N GLY A 331 14.11 -10.16 6.26
CA GLY A 331 12.90 -10.97 6.32
C GLY A 331 12.99 -12.15 7.28
N ASP A 332 13.78 -12.04 8.36
CA ASP A 332 13.75 -13.05 9.42
C ASP A 332 12.32 -13.15 10.00
N PRO A 333 11.64 -14.31 9.89
CA PRO A 333 10.25 -14.42 10.26
C PRO A 333 9.99 -14.14 11.75
N LYS A 334 10.90 -14.54 12.64
CA LYS A 334 10.74 -14.36 14.09
C LYS A 334 10.92 -12.90 14.48
N VAL A 335 11.93 -12.23 13.92
CA VAL A 335 12.15 -10.80 14.15
C VAL A 335 10.97 -9.99 13.60
N GLN A 336 10.49 -10.30 12.39
CA GLN A 336 9.34 -9.61 11.83
C GLN A 336 8.08 -9.80 12.68
N GLU A 337 7.78 -11.03 13.10
CA GLU A 337 6.64 -11.32 13.97
C GLU A 337 6.70 -10.51 15.28
N GLN A 338 7.85 -10.51 15.97
CA GLN A 338 8.04 -9.77 17.22
C GLN A 338 7.83 -8.25 17.03
N VAL A 339 8.46 -7.68 16.01
CA VAL A 339 8.38 -6.24 15.71
C VAL A 339 6.96 -5.83 15.31
N PHE A 340 6.28 -6.63 14.48
CA PHE A 340 4.88 -6.37 14.11
C PHE A 340 3.93 -6.50 15.30
N ASN A 341 4.10 -7.53 16.13
CA ASN A 341 3.25 -7.76 17.30
C ASN A 341 3.37 -6.61 18.31
N GLN A 342 4.60 -6.15 18.61
CA GLN A 342 4.81 -5.02 19.50
C GLN A 342 4.07 -3.75 19.02
N TRP A 343 4.20 -3.42 17.74
CA TRP A 343 3.51 -2.25 17.17
C TRP A 343 1.99 -2.42 17.18
N ASN A 344 1.47 -3.60 16.85
CA ASN A 344 0.03 -3.85 16.86
C ASN A 344 -0.59 -3.74 18.26
N ILE A 345 0.15 -4.13 19.30
CA ILE A 345 -0.33 -4.10 20.69
C ILE A 345 -0.40 -2.68 21.23
N ASN A 346 0.62 -1.85 21.00
CA ASN A 346 0.72 -0.54 21.67
C ASN A 346 1.39 0.57 20.85
N GLY A 347 1.64 0.37 19.56
CA GLY A 347 2.25 1.36 18.67
C GLY A 347 3.70 1.73 19.04
N THR A 348 4.42 0.88 19.77
CA THR A 348 5.85 1.06 20.10
C THR A 348 6.74 0.09 19.33
N GLY A 349 8.05 0.20 19.55
CA GLY A 349 9.04 -0.72 19.01
C GLY A 349 9.60 -0.28 17.66
N PRO A 350 10.51 -1.08 17.08
CA PRO A 350 11.26 -0.74 15.87
C PRO A 350 10.40 -0.34 14.67
N LEU A 351 9.13 -0.73 14.63
CA LEU A 351 8.21 -0.36 13.56
C LEU A 351 7.68 1.08 13.66
N ALA A 352 7.87 1.76 14.80
CA ALA A 352 7.45 3.14 15.05
C ALA A 352 8.63 4.14 15.03
N THR A 353 9.71 3.80 14.34
CA THR A 353 10.84 4.68 14.00
C THR A 353 11.23 4.47 12.52
N ASN A 354 12.07 5.34 11.99
CA ASN A 354 12.76 5.15 10.71
C ASN A 354 14.18 4.56 10.87
N GLY A 355 14.66 4.39 12.11
CA GLY A 355 16.02 3.95 12.40
C GLY A 355 17.10 4.99 12.06
N ILE A 356 16.72 6.24 11.78
CA ILE A 356 17.64 7.35 11.53
C ILE A 356 17.57 8.28 12.74
N GLU A 357 18.49 8.07 13.67
CA GLU A 357 18.29 8.55 15.05
C GLU A 357 19.06 9.82 15.40
N ALA A 358 20.19 10.07 14.75
CA ALA A 358 20.97 11.28 14.98
C ALA A 358 21.66 11.69 13.68
N GLY A 359 22.01 12.96 13.57
CA GLY A 359 22.69 13.49 12.39
C GLY A 359 23.26 14.87 12.62
N VAL A 360 23.85 15.42 11.56
CA VAL A 360 24.48 16.73 11.56
C VAL A 360 24.10 17.55 10.34
N LYS A 361 24.17 18.86 10.51
CA LYS A 361 24.31 19.87 9.47
C LYS A 361 25.67 20.51 9.70
N ILE A 362 26.56 20.52 8.71
CA ILE A 362 27.94 20.98 8.91
C ILE A 362 28.39 21.97 7.86
N ARG A 363 29.27 22.86 8.32
CA ARG A 363 30.01 23.84 7.52
C ARG A 363 31.52 23.61 7.73
N PRO A 364 32.34 23.71 6.67
CA PRO A 364 33.78 23.60 6.80
C PRO A 364 34.35 24.82 7.52
N THR A 365 35.38 24.58 8.32
CA THR A 365 36.27 25.60 8.87
C THR A 365 37.21 26.16 7.79
N GLU A 366 37.88 27.28 8.07
CA GLU A 366 38.87 27.83 7.13
C GLU A 366 40.07 26.88 6.92
N GLU A 367 40.43 26.08 7.93
CA GLU A 367 41.47 25.05 7.79
C GLU A 367 41.03 23.93 6.84
N GLU A 368 39.79 23.46 6.96
CA GLU A 368 39.23 22.46 6.06
C GLU A 368 39.08 22.99 4.63
N LEU A 369 38.71 24.27 4.46
CA LEU A 369 38.68 24.89 3.12
C LEU A 369 40.08 24.94 2.49
N LYS A 370 41.12 25.30 3.27
CA LYS A 370 42.52 25.25 2.79
C LYS A 370 42.97 23.84 2.44
N MET A 371 42.51 22.84 3.19
CA MET A 371 42.75 21.44 2.86
C MET A 371 42.10 21.08 1.52
N MET A 372 40.83 21.47 1.29
CA MET A 372 40.15 21.26 0.00
C MET A 372 40.86 21.96 -1.16
N ASP A 373 41.46 23.14 -0.93
CA ASP A 373 42.24 23.85 -1.96
C ASP A 373 43.46 23.05 -2.44
N SER A 374 43.98 22.13 -1.61
CA SER A 374 45.13 21.27 -1.93
C SER A 374 44.77 19.97 -2.67
N TRP A 375 43.48 19.62 -2.70
CA TRP A 375 42.99 18.40 -3.34
C TRP A 375 42.93 18.51 -4.87
N PRO A 376 42.84 17.37 -5.59
CA PRO A 376 42.58 17.37 -7.03
C PRO A 376 41.26 18.08 -7.41
N CYS A 377 40.21 17.99 -6.57
CA CYS A 377 38.90 18.61 -6.75
C CYS A 377 38.72 19.96 -6.02
N LYS A 378 39.64 20.91 -6.24
CA LYS A 378 39.75 22.18 -5.49
C LYS A 378 38.73 23.28 -5.84
N GLU A 379 37.81 23.07 -6.78
CA GLU A 379 36.96 24.13 -7.35
C GLU A 379 35.97 24.75 -6.34
N PHE A 380 35.67 24.07 -5.23
CA PHE A 380 34.64 24.46 -4.27
C PHE A 380 34.86 25.84 -3.63
N ARG A 381 36.11 26.31 -3.45
CA ARG A 381 36.39 27.62 -2.82
C ARG A 381 35.63 28.78 -3.47
N SER A 382 35.54 28.77 -4.81
CA SER A 382 34.77 29.76 -5.56
C SER A 382 33.26 29.70 -5.26
N GLY A 383 32.72 28.49 -5.07
CA GLY A 383 31.35 28.25 -4.62
C GLY A 383 31.12 28.74 -3.19
N TRP A 384 32.06 28.44 -2.29
CA TRP A 384 32.03 28.94 -0.91
C TRP A 384 31.96 30.46 -0.84
N ASP A 385 32.89 31.14 -1.52
CA ASP A 385 32.98 32.61 -1.49
C ASP A 385 31.74 33.28 -2.07
N SER A 386 31.14 32.69 -3.12
CA SER A 386 29.98 33.25 -3.79
C SER A 386 28.64 32.95 -3.11
N TYR A 387 28.50 31.80 -2.44
CA TYR A 387 27.20 31.32 -1.95
C TYR A 387 27.11 31.16 -0.41
N PHE A 388 28.17 30.71 0.25
CA PHE A 388 28.11 30.29 1.67
C PHE A 388 28.77 31.25 2.67
N LYS A 389 29.79 31.99 2.23
CA LYS A 389 30.63 32.84 3.10
C LYS A 389 29.82 33.85 3.91
N ASN A 390 28.84 34.49 3.27
CA ASN A 390 28.01 35.53 3.86
C ASN A 390 26.63 35.01 4.31
N LYS A 391 26.45 33.68 4.36
CA LYS A 391 25.21 32.99 4.71
C LYS A 391 25.50 31.95 5.80
N PRO A 392 25.75 32.38 7.05
CA PRO A 392 26.26 31.49 8.11
C PRO A 392 25.28 30.39 8.53
N ASP A 393 23.99 30.59 8.26
CA ASP A 393 22.91 29.65 8.54
C ASP A 393 22.80 28.50 7.52
N LYS A 394 23.39 28.61 6.33
CA LYS A 394 23.35 27.55 5.31
C LYS A 394 24.36 26.44 5.59
N PRO A 395 23.94 25.19 5.85
CA PRO A 395 24.88 24.07 5.91
C PRO A 395 25.48 23.75 4.53
N VAL A 396 26.67 23.16 4.48
CA VAL A 396 27.24 22.67 3.21
C VAL A 396 26.90 21.20 3.02
N MET A 397 27.06 20.39 4.07
CA MET A 397 26.78 18.96 4.04
C MET A 397 25.84 18.58 5.18
N HIS A 398 24.97 17.63 4.91
CA HIS A 398 24.28 16.83 5.91
C HIS A 398 24.89 15.44 5.96
N TYR A 399 25.01 14.85 7.16
CA TYR A 399 25.02 13.40 7.27
C TYR A 399 24.33 12.91 8.54
N SER A 400 23.73 11.72 8.49
CA SER A 400 23.09 11.10 9.64
C SER A 400 23.39 9.61 9.73
N VAL A 401 23.17 9.03 10.91
CA VAL A 401 23.35 7.59 11.15
C VAL A 401 22.04 6.83 10.98
N ILE A 402 22.09 5.80 10.15
CA ILE A 402 21.05 4.80 9.99
C ILE A 402 21.45 3.55 10.80
N ALA A 403 20.57 3.08 11.68
CA ALA A 403 20.70 1.86 12.49
C ALA A 403 20.48 0.59 11.65
N GLY A 404 21.23 0.43 10.57
CA GLY A 404 21.15 -0.68 9.61
C GLY A 404 21.69 -0.29 8.24
N TRP A 405 21.60 -1.22 7.28
CA TRP A 405 21.86 -0.96 5.87
C TRP A 405 20.60 -0.52 5.13
N PHE A 406 20.68 0.62 4.43
CA PHE A 406 19.65 1.03 3.49
C PHE A 406 20.08 0.68 2.06
N GLY A 407 19.56 -0.44 1.54
CA GLY A 407 19.83 -0.90 0.18
C GLY A 407 19.44 -2.36 -0.02
N ASP A 408 20.01 -3.00 -1.03
CA ASP A 408 19.78 -4.43 -1.27
C ASP A 408 20.63 -5.27 -0.30
N HIS A 409 19.98 -5.99 0.62
CA HIS A 409 20.68 -6.89 1.54
C HIS A 409 21.23 -8.15 0.87
N MET A 410 20.80 -8.47 -0.37
CA MET A 410 21.30 -9.63 -1.11
C MET A 410 22.75 -9.45 -1.60
N VAL A 411 23.20 -8.19 -1.74
CA VAL A 411 24.59 -7.86 -2.09
C VAL A 411 25.44 -7.60 -0.84
N MET A 412 24.86 -7.73 0.35
CA MET A 412 25.55 -7.50 1.60
C MET A 412 25.97 -8.82 2.25
N PRO A 413 27.16 -8.85 2.89
CA PRO A 413 27.52 -9.97 3.74
C PRO A 413 26.55 -10.15 4.94
N PRO A 414 26.54 -11.31 5.60
CA PRO A 414 25.79 -11.49 6.84
C PRO A 414 26.33 -10.60 7.96
N GLY A 415 25.51 -10.39 8.99
CA GLY A 415 25.83 -9.55 10.15
C GLY A 415 25.04 -8.25 10.20
N LYS A 416 25.37 -7.38 11.15
CA LYS A 416 24.68 -6.11 11.36
C LYS A 416 25.52 -4.93 10.88
N PHE A 417 24.84 -3.86 10.53
CA PHE A 417 25.45 -2.66 9.97
C PHE A 417 24.91 -1.40 10.62
N PHE A 418 25.64 -0.32 10.40
CA PHE A 418 25.10 1.03 10.43
C PHE A 418 25.63 1.81 9.24
N THR A 419 24.89 2.80 8.78
CA THR A 419 25.21 3.52 7.54
C THR A 419 25.24 5.02 7.79
N MET A 420 26.28 5.68 7.30
CA MET A 420 26.32 7.13 7.19
C MET A 420 25.64 7.55 5.89
N PHE A 421 24.55 8.31 6.04
CA PHE A 421 23.72 8.83 4.97
C PHE A 421 24.05 10.31 4.75
N HIS A 422 24.76 10.63 3.66
CA HIS A 422 25.23 12.00 3.37
C HIS A 422 24.40 12.62 2.27
N PHE A 423 24.19 13.92 2.33
CA PHE A 423 23.86 14.63 1.11
C PHE A 423 24.41 16.06 1.07
N LEU A 424 24.75 16.51 -0.15
CA LEU A 424 25.10 17.90 -0.44
C LEU A 424 23.86 18.79 -0.41
N GLU A 425 23.91 19.85 0.39
CA GLU A 425 22.75 20.72 0.69
C GLU A 425 22.43 21.69 -0.45
N TYR A 426 23.45 22.29 -1.09
CA TYR A 426 23.22 23.23 -2.20
C TYR A 426 24.16 22.94 -3.36
N PRO A 427 23.88 21.90 -4.16
CA PRO A 427 24.69 21.63 -5.35
C PRO A 427 24.62 22.77 -6.36
N PHE A 428 25.73 23.02 -7.06
CA PHE A 428 25.84 23.97 -8.15
C PHE A 428 25.39 23.37 -9.49
N SER A 429 25.53 22.06 -9.65
CA SER A 429 25.06 21.30 -10.80
C SER A 429 23.56 21.51 -11.07
N ARG A 430 23.15 21.40 -12.33
CA ARG A 430 21.75 21.56 -12.77
C ARG A 430 21.38 20.57 -13.86
N GLY A 431 20.14 20.05 -13.79
CA GLY A 431 19.56 19.14 -14.77
C GLY A 431 18.37 19.71 -15.54
N SER A 432 17.68 18.85 -16.30
CA SER A 432 16.43 19.19 -17.00
C SER A 432 15.55 17.98 -17.33
N THR A 433 14.26 18.20 -17.57
CA THR A 433 13.30 17.18 -17.98
C THR A 433 12.32 17.70 -19.04
N HIS A 434 12.17 16.97 -20.15
CA HIS A 434 11.31 17.35 -21.26
C HIS A 434 10.54 16.15 -21.83
N ILE A 435 9.30 16.39 -22.26
CA ILE A 435 8.54 15.40 -23.02
C ILE A 435 9.20 15.10 -24.36
N VAL A 436 9.09 13.85 -24.81
CA VAL A 436 9.50 13.41 -26.16
C VAL A 436 8.33 13.26 -27.11
N SER A 437 7.10 13.17 -26.58
CA SER A 437 5.87 13.01 -27.36
C SER A 437 4.65 13.54 -26.59
N PRO A 438 3.46 13.66 -27.22
CA PRO A 438 2.24 14.03 -26.49
C PRO A 438 1.69 12.88 -25.63
N ASN A 439 2.23 11.66 -25.74
CA ASN A 439 1.75 10.49 -25.02
C ASN A 439 2.09 10.61 -23.52
N PRO A 440 1.08 10.63 -22.61
CA PRO A 440 1.33 10.78 -21.18
C PRO A 440 2.01 9.56 -20.54
N TYR A 441 2.12 8.42 -21.24
CA TYR A 441 2.78 7.21 -20.72
C TYR A 441 4.25 7.10 -21.11
N GLU A 442 4.71 7.90 -22.07
CA GLU A 442 6.07 7.83 -22.57
C GLU A 442 7.05 8.43 -21.57
N ALA A 443 8.23 7.79 -21.46
CA ALA A 443 9.29 8.30 -20.60
C ALA A 443 9.81 9.64 -21.14
N PRO A 444 10.01 10.65 -20.28
CA PRO A 444 10.58 11.91 -20.72
C PRO A 444 12.07 11.74 -21.05
N ASP A 445 12.58 12.69 -21.81
CA ASP A 445 14.00 12.95 -21.92
C ASP A 445 14.47 13.66 -20.64
N PHE A 446 15.30 12.98 -19.85
CA PHE A 446 15.66 13.42 -18.51
C PHE A 446 17.18 13.42 -18.29
N ASP A 447 17.71 14.55 -17.87
CA ASP A 447 19.07 14.74 -17.41
C ASP A 447 19.04 15.15 -15.93
N ALA A 448 19.56 14.28 -15.05
CA ALA A 448 19.61 14.56 -13.62
C ALA A 448 20.66 15.63 -13.27
N GLY A 449 21.67 15.82 -14.13
CA GLY A 449 22.73 16.80 -13.96
C GLY A 449 23.70 16.53 -12.81
N PHE A 450 23.63 15.38 -12.12
CA PHE A 450 24.47 15.12 -10.94
C PHE A 450 25.96 15.24 -11.28
N MET A 451 26.67 16.02 -10.47
CA MET A 451 28.11 16.28 -10.54
C MET A 451 28.60 16.97 -11.83
N ASN A 452 27.71 17.57 -12.63
CA ASN A 452 28.11 18.28 -13.85
C ASN A 452 28.77 19.65 -13.60
N ASP A 453 28.77 20.12 -12.35
CA ASP A 453 29.60 21.21 -11.85
C ASP A 453 30.68 20.67 -10.89
N LYS A 454 31.93 20.98 -11.20
CA LYS A 454 33.09 20.50 -10.43
C LYS A 454 33.12 21.00 -8.98
N ARG A 455 32.44 22.12 -8.69
CA ARG A 455 32.37 22.67 -7.33
C ARG A 455 31.68 21.73 -6.34
N ASP A 456 30.89 20.78 -6.83
CA ASP A 456 30.14 19.85 -5.97
C ASP A 456 31.00 18.71 -5.42
N MET A 457 32.18 18.44 -5.99
CA MET A 457 32.96 17.25 -5.64
C MET A 457 33.66 17.36 -4.28
N ALA A 458 34.35 18.46 -3.99
CA ALA A 458 35.10 18.64 -2.74
C ALA A 458 34.23 18.46 -1.48
N PRO A 459 33.00 19.05 -1.40
CA PRO A 459 32.09 18.82 -0.29
C PRO A 459 31.69 17.36 -0.09
N MET A 460 31.49 16.61 -1.18
CA MET A 460 31.14 15.18 -1.12
C MET A 460 32.29 14.35 -0.55
N VAL A 461 33.52 14.62 -1.00
CA VAL A 461 34.74 14.00 -0.45
C VAL A 461 34.89 14.32 1.03
N TRP A 462 34.75 15.60 1.40
CA TRP A 462 34.83 16.06 2.79
C TRP A 462 33.78 15.41 3.69
N GLY A 463 32.53 15.31 3.23
CA GLY A 463 31.45 14.66 3.95
C GLY A 463 31.73 13.19 4.24
N TYR A 464 32.30 12.46 3.26
CA TYR A 464 32.75 11.07 3.46
C TYR A 464 33.88 10.98 4.51
N ILE A 465 34.90 11.85 4.44
CA ILE A 465 36.01 11.83 5.38
C ILE A 465 35.52 12.11 6.82
N LYS A 466 34.67 13.13 6.99
CA LYS A 466 34.13 13.50 8.30
C LYS A 466 33.28 12.40 8.92
N SER A 467 32.33 11.87 8.16
CA SER A 467 31.45 10.82 8.67
C SER A 467 32.19 9.51 8.95
N ARG A 468 33.25 9.20 8.18
CA ARG A 468 34.11 8.04 8.43
C ARG A 468 34.84 8.16 9.75
N GLU A 469 35.36 9.35 10.06
CA GLU A 469 35.93 9.60 11.37
C GLU A 469 34.86 9.52 12.47
N THR A 470 33.60 9.90 12.18
CA THR A 470 32.51 9.74 13.16
C THR A 470 32.27 8.26 13.40
N ALA A 471 32.15 7.46 12.34
CA ALA A 471 31.93 6.02 12.44
C ALA A 471 33.06 5.32 13.20
N ARG A 472 34.33 5.64 12.92
CA ARG A 472 35.50 5.01 13.57
C ARG A 472 35.59 5.29 15.08
N ARG A 473 35.01 6.39 15.55
CA ARG A 473 34.98 6.79 16.96
C ARG A 473 33.77 6.25 17.73
N MET A 474 32.83 5.61 17.05
CA MET A 474 31.63 5.02 17.66
C MET A 474 31.93 3.67 18.31
N ASP A 475 31.33 3.42 19.47
CA ASP A 475 31.39 2.14 20.19
C ASP A 475 30.82 0.99 19.34
N ALA A 476 29.84 1.28 18.47
CA ALA A 476 29.23 0.31 17.57
C ALA A 476 30.18 -0.20 16.46
N TYR A 477 31.25 0.52 16.16
CA TYR A 477 32.15 0.24 15.03
C TYR A 477 32.86 -1.11 15.16
N ALA A 478 32.79 -1.93 14.12
CA ALA A 478 33.50 -3.21 14.01
C ALA A 478 34.33 -3.32 12.71
N GLY A 479 34.34 -2.29 11.87
CA GLY A 479 35.01 -2.28 10.58
C GLY A 479 34.15 -1.65 9.48
N GLU A 480 34.63 -1.74 8.25
CA GLU A 480 34.10 -1.09 7.06
C GLU A 480 33.74 -2.13 6.01
N VAL A 481 32.57 -2.01 5.38
CA VAL A 481 32.19 -2.92 4.31
C VAL A 481 32.94 -2.51 3.05
N GLN A 482 34.08 -3.15 2.76
CA GLN A 482 35.02 -2.70 1.72
C GLN A 482 34.37 -2.46 0.35
N ALA A 483 33.35 -3.24 -0.03
CA ALA A 483 32.61 -3.07 -1.29
C ALA A 483 31.73 -1.80 -1.34
N MET A 484 31.41 -1.21 -0.18
CA MET A 484 30.60 0.01 -0.03
C MET A 484 31.46 1.25 0.29
N HIS A 485 32.77 1.14 0.10
CA HIS A 485 33.74 2.20 0.37
C HIS A 485 34.60 2.49 -0.88
N PRO A 486 35.33 3.62 -0.91
CA PRO A 486 36.29 3.90 -1.97
C PRO A 486 37.33 2.80 -2.13
N PHE A 487 37.68 2.50 -3.38
CA PHE A 487 38.65 1.45 -3.72
C PHE A 487 40.07 2.01 -3.67
N TYR A 488 40.56 2.24 -2.46
CA TYR A 488 41.93 2.71 -2.20
C TYR A 488 42.99 1.72 -2.70
N ALA A 489 44.21 2.23 -2.94
CA ALA A 489 45.39 1.40 -3.12
C ALA A 489 45.55 0.39 -1.96
N TYR A 490 46.06 -0.80 -2.28
CA TYR A 490 46.07 -1.93 -1.34
C TYR A 490 46.88 -1.64 -0.05
N ASP A 491 47.95 -0.88 -0.18
CA ASP A 491 48.90 -0.46 0.86
C ASP A 491 48.59 0.92 1.45
N SER A 492 47.54 1.60 0.98
CA SER A 492 47.14 2.90 1.53
C SER A 492 46.72 2.76 3.00
N PRO A 493 47.21 3.64 3.90
CA PRO A 493 46.72 3.74 5.27
C PRO A 493 45.22 4.04 5.36
N ALA A 494 44.65 4.67 4.34
CA ALA A 494 43.22 4.99 4.25
C ALA A 494 42.35 3.82 3.79
N ARG A 495 42.94 2.67 3.43
CA ARG A 495 42.20 1.50 2.94
C ARG A 495 41.11 1.04 3.92
N ALA A 496 39.99 0.60 3.37
CA ALA A 496 38.90 0.07 4.18
C ALA A 496 39.26 -1.28 4.81
N ASN A 497 39.04 -1.42 6.12
CA ASN A 497 39.31 -2.66 6.86
C ASN A 497 38.01 -3.24 7.43
N ASP A 498 37.72 -4.50 7.09
CA ASP A 498 36.50 -5.22 7.51
C ASP A 498 36.69 -5.86 8.91
N LEU A 499 35.76 -6.71 9.32
CA LEU A 499 35.72 -7.34 10.65
C LEU A 499 37.05 -7.96 11.09
N ASP A 500 37.35 -7.82 12.38
CA ASP A 500 38.37 -8.65 13.02
C ASP A 500 37.92 -10.12 13.14
N LEU A 501 38.86 -11.02 13.41
CA LEU A 501 38.57 -12.45 13.48
C LEU A 501 37.60 -12.80 14.63
N ALA A 502 37.73 -12.12 15.78
CA ALA A 502 36.89 -12.37 16.95
C ALA A 502 35.42 -12.07 16.66
N THR A 503 35.14 -10.95 16.00
CA THR A 503 33.80 -10.52 15.60
C THR A 503 33.27 -11.38 14.46
N THR A 504 34.12 -11.74 13.49
CA THR A 504 33.75 -12.68 12.42
C THR A 504 33.25 -14.00 13.00
N ASN A 505 33.93 -14.55 14.02
CA ASN A 505 33.53 -15.79 14.68
C ASN A 505 32.21 -15.66 15.46
N GLN A 506 31.87 -14.47 15.98
CA GLN A 506 30.59 -14.24 16.65
C GLN A 506 29.41 -14.17 15.66
N TYR A 507 29.63 -13.64 14.45
CA TYR A 507 28.63 -13.64 13.40
C TYR A 507 28.50 -14.98 12.68
N ALA A 508 29.54 -15.80 12.73
CA ALA A 508 29.52 -17.12 12.13
C ALA A 508 28.51 -18.05 12.83
N LEU A 509 27.74 -18.79 12.03
CA LEU A 509 26.87 -19.83 12.57
C LEU A 509 27.68 -20.96 13.22
N PRO A 510 27.13 -21.66 14.23
CA PRO A 510 27.77 -22.85 14.80
C PRO A 510 28.16 -23.85 13.71
N GLY A 511 29.40 -24.36 13.75
CA GLY A 511 29.91 -25.30 12.76
C GLY A 511 30.43 -24.66 11.46
N ASN A 512 30.54 -23.33 11.39
CA ASN A 512 31.14 -22.65 10.25
C ASN A 512 32.61 -23.09 10.01
N ILE A 513 32.94 -23.36 8.76
CA ILE A 513 34.26 -23.83 8.31
C ILE A 513 35.07 -22.77 7.53
N THR A 514 34.51 -21.56 7.32
CA THR A 514 35.13 -20.54 6.44
C THR A 514 35.51 -19.22 7.11
N ALA A 515 35.10 -18.97 8.37
CA ALA A 515 35.49 -17.75 9.07
C ALA A 515 37.01 -17.72 9.28
N GLY A 516 37.62 -16.59 8.96
CA GLY A 516 39.06 -16.37 9.13
C GLY A 516 39.94 -16.95 8.03
N ILE A 517 39.40 -17.65 7.03
CA ILE A 517 40.18 -18.08 5.87
C ILE A 517 40.62 -16.84 5.08
N GLN A 518 41.94 -16.60 5.04
CA GLN A 518 42.54 -15.46 4.35
C GLN A 518 42.78 -15.68 2.84
N HIS A 519 42.54 -16.91 2.35
CA HIS A 519 42.80 -17.28 0.96
C HIS A 519 41.90 -16.45 0.01
N GLY A 520 42.53 -15.67 -0.88
CA GLY A 520 41.88 -14.71 -1.78
C GLY A 520 42.08 -13.24 -1.37
N SER A 521 42.52 -12.97 -0.13
CA SER A 521 42.88 -11.63 0.36
C SER A 521 41.83 -10.55 0.08
N TRP A 522 40.55 -10.93 0.11
CA TRP A 522 39.41 -10.08 -0.24
C TRP A 522 39.27 -8.87 0.69
N THR A 523 39.59 -9.06 1.96
CA THR A 523 39.49 -8.04 3.01
C THR A 523 40.75 -8.00 3.86
N SER A 524 40.89 -6.93 4.64
CA SER A 524 41.90 -6.81 5.70
C SER A 524 41.19 -6.53 7.03
N PRO A 525 41.58 -7.20 8.12
CA PRO A 525 40.89 -7.04 9.39
C PRO A 525 41.20 -5.69 10.03
N VAL A 526 40.20 -5.08 10.66
CA VAL A 526 40.37 -3.87 11.45
C VAL A 526 41.40 -4.10 12.57
N LYS A 527 42.31 -3.14 12.74
CA LYS A 527 43.30 -3.17 13.82
C LYS A 527 42.64 -2.67 15.11
N LYS A 528 43.06 -3.24 16.23
CA LYS A 528 42.70 -2.72 17.55
C LYS A 528 43.31 -1.33 17.74
N GLY A 529 42.53 -0.42 18.29
CA GLY A 529 43.00 0.87 18.76
C GLY A 529 43.82 0.73 20.04
N ARG A 530 44.33 1.87 20.51
CA ARG A 530 45.07 1.94 21.76
C ARG A 530 44.13 1.76 22.94
N ALA A 531 44.45 0.81 23.81
CA ALA A 531 43.70 0.58 25.04
C ALA A 531 43.76 1.79 25.99
N PRO A 532 42.71 2.03 26.80
CA PRO A 532 42.74 3.07 27.82
C PRO A 532 43.75 2.74 28.93
N GLU A 533 44.34 3.75 29.55
CA GLU A 533 45.21 3.57 30.71
C GLU A 533 44.42 2.99 31.90
N PRO A 534 45.03 2.12 32.73
CA PRO A 534 44.32 1.39 33.79
C PRO A 534 43.79 2.28 34.93
N ASN A 535 44.17 3.55 34.97
CA ASN A 535 43.77 4.52 35.99
C ASN A 535 42.51 5.34 35.63
N PHE A 536 41.90 5.12 34.45
CA PHE A 536 40.62 5.72 34.11
C PHE A 536 39.46 5.02 34.83
N LEU A 537 38.42 5.78 35.20
CA LEU A 537 37.15 5.20 35.59
C LEU A 537 36.59 4.38 34.42
N SER A 538 35.95 3.24 34.71
CA SER A 538 35.43 2.34 33.67
C SER A 538 34.43 3.03 32.73
N SER A 539 33.69 4.04 33.21
CA SER A 539 32.77 4.87 32.42
C SER A 539 33.46 5.84 31.45
N ASN A 540 34.77 6.05 31.59
CA ASN A 540 35.57 6.97 30.78
C ASN A 540 36.64 6.25 29.96
N CYS A 541 36.69 4.91 30.04
CA CYS A 541 37.59 4.08 29.27
C CYS A 541 37.11 3.99 27.82
N GLN A 542 37.96 4.34 26.86
CA GLN A 542 37.69 4.20 25.43
C GLN A 542 38.92 3.65 24.70
N GLU A 543 38.68 2.79 23.72
CA GLU A 543 39.70 2.38 22.75
C GLU A 543 39.88 3.51 21.73
N VAL A 544 41.11 4.05 21.63
CA VAL A 544 41.39 5.21 20.77
C VAL A 544 41.97 4.75 19.44
N MET A 545 41.26 5.05 18.36
CA MET A 545 41.76 4.88 16.99
C MET A 545 42.52 6.12 16.56
N GLU A 546 43.62 5.94 15.81
CA GLU A 546 44.31 7.07 15.17
C GLU A 546 43.47 7.64 14.01
N ASP A 547 43.54 8.96 13.85
CA ASP A 547 42.92 9.68 12.74
C ASP A 547 43.53 9.21 11.41
N LEU A 548 42.70 9.13 10.37
CA LEU A 548 43.17 8.77 9.03
C LEU A 548 43.73 9.98 8.28
N HIS A 549 44.89 9.79 7.66
CA HIS A 549 45.47 10.75 6.72
C HIS A 549 45.23 10.29 5.28
N TYR A 550 44.87 11.22 4.41
CA TYR A 550 44.52 10.95 3.01
C TYR A 550 45.54 11.62 2.08
N SER A 551 46.15 10.85 1.20
CA SER A 551 46.97 11.36 0.11
C SER A 551 46.08 11.88 -1.04
N ASN A 552 46.67 12.62 -1.99
CA ASN A 552 45.94 13.03 -3.19
C ASN A 552 45.47 11.85 -4.06
N GLU A 553 46.11 10.69 -3.96
CA GLU A 553 45.65 9.47 -4.62
C GLU A 553 44.41 8.90 -3.93
N ASP A 554 44.40 8.88 -2.58
CA ASP A 554 43.22 8.48 -1.81
C ASP A 554 42.02 9.40 -2.10
N ILE A 555 42.25 10.71 -2.22
CA ILE A 555 41.19 11.66 -2.59
C ILE A 555 40.58 11.30 -3.95
N LYS A 556 41.39 10.97 -4.96
CA LYS A 556 40.87 10.54 -6.27
C LYS A 556 40.00 9.29 -6.17
N HIS A 557 40.39 8.33 -5.33
CA HIS A 557 39.57 7.14 -5.09
C HIS A 557 38.20 7.49 -4.47
N ILE A 558 38.14 8.48 -3.59
CA ILE A 558 36.88 8.99 -3.04
C ILE A 558 36.07 9.69 -4.14
N GLU A 559 36.68 10.53 -4.98
CA GLU A 559 36.00 11.16 -6.13
C GLU A 559 35.36 10.12 -7.05
N ASP A 560 36.12 9.08 -7.43
CA ASP A 560 35.63 8.02 -8.32
C ASP A 560 34.57 7.15 -7.63
N TRP A 561 34.64 6.98 -6.31
CA TRP A 561 33.56 6.37 -5.55
C TRP A 561 32.30 7.24 -5.57
N THR A 562 32.42 8.55 -5.36
CA THR A 562 31.30 9.49 -5.43
C THR A 562 30.63 9.44 -6.81
N LYS A 563 31.38 9.51 -7.92
CA LYS A 563 30.81 9.41 -9.28
C LYS A 563 30.00 8.12 -9.48
N ARG A 564 30.51 7.00 -8.96
CA ARG A 564 29.89 5.67 -9.12
C ARG A 564 28.69 5.43 -8.21
N HIS A 565 28.59 6.11 -7.07
CA HIS A 565 27.61 5.82 -6.01
C HIS A 565 26.73 7.01 -5.60
N VAL A 566 26.95 8.20 -6.18
CA VAL A 566 26.06 9.34 -5.93
C VAL A 566 24.69 9.09 -6.54
N GLU A 567 23.66 9.38 -5.76
CA GLU A 567 22.26 9.19 -6.11
C GLU A 567 21.43 10.44 -5.79
N THR A 568 20.16 10.42 -6.17
CA THR A 568 19.15 11.39 -5.68
C THR A 568 18.88 11.19 -4.20
N THR A 569 18.60 12.28 -3.46
CA THR A 569 17.97 12.22 -2.12
C THR A 569 16.44 12.29 -2.18
N TRP A 570 15.87 12.22 -3.38
CA TRP A 570 14.44 12.42 -3.65
C TRP A 570 13.94 13.81 -3.23
N HIS A 571 14.84 14.80 -3.19
CA HIS A 571 14.57 16.19 -2.83
C HIS A 571 14.41 17.08 -4.06
N SER A 572 14.01 16.48 -5.18
CA SER A 572 13.97 17.12 -6.48
C SER A 572 13.13 18.40 -6.48
N LEU A 573 13.66 19.51 -7.01
CA LEU A 573 12.99 20.82 -7.08
C LEU A 573 13.37 21.66 -8.31
N GLY A 574 12.63 22.76 -8.54
CA GLY A 574 13.00 23.86 -9.43
C GLY A 574 12.57 23.84 -10.91
N THR A 575 11.93 22.77 -11.39
CA THR A 575 11.56 22.63 -12.82
C THR A 575 10.49 23.59 -13.36
N CYS A 576 9.82 24.33 -12.48
CA CYS A 576 8.85 25.36 -12.77
C CYS A 576 9.16 26.61 -11.94
N SER A 577 10.43 27.04 -11.94
CA SER A 577 10.95 28.09 -11.06
C SER A 577 10.08 29.36 -11.00
N MET A 578 9.81 29.81 -9.78
CA MET A 578 9.15 31.07 -9.46
C MET A 578 10.13 32.23 -9.61
N ALA A 579 9.94 33.06 -10.62
CA ALA A 579 10.79 34.20 -10.94
C ALA A 579 10.12 35.07 -12.01
N PRO A 580 10.59 36.31 -12.24
CA PRO A 580 10.17 37.09 -13.40
C PRO A 580 10.32 36.28 -14.69
N LYS A 581 9.40 36.47 -15.66
CA LYS A 581 9.39 35.70 -16.91
C LYS A 581 10.76 35.69 -17.63
N ASN A 582 11.46 36.83 -17.61
CA ASN A 582 12.79 36.99 -18.23
C ASN A 582 13.95 36.54 -17.33
N GLY A 583 13.66 35.92 -16.19
CA GLY A 583 14.65 35.49 -15.20
C GLY A 583 15.05 36.56 -14.18
N ASN A 584 15.93 36.16 -13.27
CA ASN A 584 16.62 36.99 -12.29
C ASN A 584 18.07 36.47 -12.13
N SER A 585 18.76 36.84 -11.04
CA SER A 585 20.14 36.38 -10.79
C SER A 585 20.27 34.88 -10.51
N ILE A 586 19.16 34.19 -10.24
CA ILE A 586 19.12 32.78 -9.82
C ILE A 586 18.72 31.90 -11.01
N VAL A 587 17.68 32.30 -11.73
CA VAL A 587 17.12 31.53 -12.83
C VAL A 587 17.04 32.35 -14.10
N LYS A 588 17.44 31.74 -15.22
CA LYS A 588 17.49 32.41 -16.53
C LYS A 588 16.09 32.73 -17.10
N HIS A 589 15.10 31.89 -16.83
CA HIS A 589 13.73 32.03 -17.32
C HIS A 589 12.75 31.60 -16.23
N GLY A 590 11.89 32.52 -15.79
CA GLY A 590 10.85 32.22 -14.82
C GLY A 590 9.64 31.55 -15.46
N VAL A 591 9.02 30.62 -14.74
CA VAL A 591 7.78 29.92 -15.14
C VAL A 591 6.58 30.50 -14.42
N LEU A 592 6.76 30.94 -13.17
CA LEU A 592 5.68 31.40 -12.30
C LEU A 592 5.93 32.80 -11.76
N ASP A 593 4.86 33.57 -11.55
CA ASP A 593 4.93 34.80 -10.73
C ASP A 593 5.00 34.48 -9.22
N GLU A 594 5.19 35.49 -8.37
CA GLU A 594 5.28 35.32 -6.91
C GLU A 594 4.00 34.78 -6.25
N ARG A 595 2.87 34.80 -6.99
CA ARG A 595 1.58 34.21 -6.57
C ARG A 595 1.38 32.81 -7.13
N LEU A 596 2.43 32.22 -7.71
CA LEU A 596 2.47 30.88 -8.30
C LEU A 596 1.66 30.71 -9.58
N ASN A 597 1.22 31.80 -10.21
CA ASN A 597 0.51 31.73 -11.49
C ASN A 597 1.49 31.41 -12.61
N VAL A 598 1.08 30.57 -13.56
CA VAL A 598 1.85 30.34 -14.78
C VAL A 598 1.83 31.60 -15.64
N HIS A 599 3.02 32.12 -15.99
CA HIS A 599 3.14 33.35 -16.79
C HIS A 599 2.34 33.24 -18.10
N GLY A 600 1.47 34.22 -18.35
CA GLY A 600 0.64 34.26 -19.57
C GLY A 600 -0.58 33.33 -19.57
N VAL A 601 -0.93 32.70 -18.44
CA VAL A 601 -2.14 31.87 -18.30
C VAL A 601 -2.94 32.25 -17.07
N LYS A 602 -4.22 32.55 -17.24
CA LYS A 602 -5.17 32.84 -16.17
C LYS A 602 -5.76 31.55 -15.60
N GLY A 603 -6.01 31.53 -14.29
CA GLY A 603 -6.65 30.39 -13.62
C GLY A 603 -5.79 29.13 -13.55
N LEU A 604 -4.47 29.25 -13.75
CA LEU A 604 -3.51 28.15 -13.66
C LEU A 604 -2.37 28.51 -12.71
N LYS A 605 -2.18 27.70 -11.66
CA LYS A 605 -1.03 27.77 -10.76
C LYS A 605 -0.23 26.48 -10.78
N VAL A 606 1.03 26.53 -10.37
CA VAL A 606 1.83 25.35 -10.03
C VAL A 606 2.20 25.44 -8.56
N ALA A 607 1.99 24.36 -7.81
CA ALA A 607 2.29 24.31 -6.40
C ALA A 607 2.80 22.91 -6.02
N ASP A 608 4.11 22.77 -6.04
CA ASP A 608 4.91 21.68 -5.48
C ASP A 608 6.38 22.13 -5.49
N LEU A 609 7.34 21.24 -5.21
CA LEU A 609 8.76 21.62 -5.17
C LEU A 609 9.32 22.12 -6.52
N SER A 610 8.62 21.94 -7.64
CA SER A 610 9.04 22.52 -8.93
C SER A 610 9.16 24.04 -8.89
N ILE A 611 8.48 24.73 -7.96
CA ILE A 611 8.47 26.19 -7.92
C ILE A 611 9.77 26.82 -7.42
N CYS A 612 10.61 26.06 -6.70
CA CYS A 612 11.75 26.61 -5.97
C CYS A 612 12.81 27.14 -6.94
N PRO A 613 13.10 28.46 -7.00
CA PRO A 613 14.11 28.99 -7.90
C PRO A 613 15.53 28.55 -7.50
N ASP A 614 15.78 28.33 -6.21
CA ASP A 614 17.02 27.84 -5.63
C ASP A 614 16.74 26.72 -4.61
N ASN A 615 17.80 26.05 -4.16
CA ASN A 615 17.72 24.91 -3.23
C ASN A 615 17.47 25.34 -1.77
N VAL A 616 17.14 24.38 -0.92
CA VAL A 616 16.83 24.55 0.51
C VAL A 616 17.65 23.55 1.33
N GLY A 617 18.32 23.98 2.40
CA GLY A 617 19.24 23.14 3.19
C GLY A 617 18.52 22.17 4.14
N CYS A 618 17.62 21.34 3.60
CA CYS A 618 16.85 20.37 4.38
C CYS A 618 16.25 19.22 3.57
N ASN A 619 15.82 18.17 4.26
CA ASN A 619 14.84 17.23 3.71
C ASN A 619 13.53 17.97 3.36
N THR A 620 13.05 17.79 2.13
CA THR A 620 12.13 18.77 1.52
C THR A 620 10.64 18.58 1.81
N TYR A 621 10.27 17.68 2.74
CA TYR A 621 8.84 17.50 3.07
C TYR A 621 8.27 18.74 3.80
N SER A 622 9.02 19.37 4.70
CA SER A 622 8.61 20.62 5.36
C SER A 622 8.40 21.75 4.35
N THR A 623 9.32 21.89 3.39
CA THR A 623 9.22 22.85 2.27
C THR A 623 7.99 22.58 1.41
N ALA A 624 7.71 21.32 1.06
CA ALA A 624 6.53 20.97 0.28
C ALA A 624 5.21 21.27 1.02
N LEU A 625 5.15 21.05 2.33
CA LEU A 625 4.00 21.43 3.16
C LEU A 625 3.83 22.96 3.19
N LEU A 626 4.93 23.70 3.37
CA LEU A 626 4.93 25.16 3.41
C LEU A 626 4.45 25.80 2.10
N ILE A 627 4.93 25.30 0.96
CA ILE A 627 4.48 25.72 -0.37
C ILE A 627 2.97 25.47 -0.51
N GLY A 628 2.49 24.33 -0.02
CA GLY A 628 1.07 23.99 -0.04
C GLY A 628 0.22 24.95 0.80
N GLU A 629 0.65 25.27 2.02
CA GLU A 629 -0.03 26.26 2.88
C GLU A 629 -0.04 27.65 2.22
N LYS A 630 1.07 28.06 1.60
CA LYS A 630 1.18 29.36 0.91
C LYS A 630 0.29 29.41 -0.33
N CYS A 631 0.28 28.37 -1.16
CA CYS A 631 -0.58 28.29 -2.33
C CYS A 631 -2.07 28.32 -1.95
N ALA A 632 -2.45 27.66 -0.86
CA ALA A 632 -3.83 27.69 -0.37
C ALA A 632 -4.25 29.12 0.00
N VAL A 633 -3.42 29.85 0.77
CA VAL A 633 -3.67 31.25 1.13
C VAL A 633 -3.79 32.14 -0.10
N LEU A 634 -2.80 32.09 -1.02
CA LEU A 634 -2.80 32.88 -2.25
C LEU A 634 -4.06 32.62 -3.10
N THR A 635 -4.47 31.36 -3.21
CA THR A 635 -5.69 31.00 -3.94
C THR A 635 -6.95 31.48 -3.22
N GLY A 636 -7.00 31.41 -1.89
CA GLY A 636 -8.12 31.95 -1.10
C GLY A 636 -8.28 33.46 -1.31
N GLU A 637 -7.18 34.21 -1.27
CA GLU A 637 -7.16 35.65 -1.58
C GLU A 637 -7.63 35.94 -3.01
N ASP A 638 -7.13 35.19 -4.00
CA ASP A 638 -7.51 35.36 -5.42
C ASP A 638 -9.00 35.08 -5.65
N LEU A 639 -9.62 34.26 -4.81
CA LEU A 639 -11.06 33.97 -4.81
C LEU A 639 -11.89 34.98 -3.99
N GLY A 640 -11.25 35.97 -3.36
CA GLY A 640 -11.90 37.04 -2.60
C GLY A 640 -12.09 36.78 -1.11
N TYR A 641 -11.48 35.71 -0.56
CA TYR A 641 -11.54 35.41 0.87
C TYR A 641 -10.43 36.14 1.64
N SER A 642 -10.69 36.47 2.90
CA SER A 642 -9.76 37.20 3.78
C SER A 642 -10.00 36.88 5.25
N GLY A 643 -9.14 37.37 6.16
CA GLY A 643 -9.29 37.17 7.60
C GLY A 643 -9.28 35.70 8.02
N SER A 644 -10.15 35.33 8.96
CA SER A 644 -10.23 33.96 9.50
C SER A 644 -10.68 32.90 8.49
N ALA A 645 -11.26 33.29 7.35
CA ALA A 645 -11.53 32.34 6.27
C ALA A 645 -10.24 31.69 5.75
N LEU A 646 -9.11 32.42 5.80
CA LEU A 646 -7.80 31.92 5.36
C LEU A 646 -7.14 30.97 6.38
N ASP A 647 -7.75 30.77 7.57
CA ASP A 647 -7.29 29.74 8.52
C ASP A 647 -7.45 28.35 7.91
N MET A 648 -8.53 28.12 7.15
CA MET A 648 -8.79 26.88 6.40
C MET A 648 -8.55 25.64 7.29
N LYS A 649 -9.03 25.68 8.54
CA LYS A 649 -8.70 24.66 9.55
C LYS A 649 -9.23 23.31 9.10
N VAL A 650 -8.33 22.33 8.96
CA VAL A 650 -8.73 20.96 8.62
C VAL A 650 -9.14 20.20 9.87
N PRO A 651 -10.09 19.25 9.76
CA PRO A 651 -10.41 18.32 10.83
C PRO A 651 -9.20 17.48 11.24
N ASN A 652 -9.22 16.93 12.46
CA ASN A 652 -8.26 15.90 12.84
C ASN A 652 -8.69 14.55 12.25
N TYR A 653 -7.77 13.84 11.62
CA TYR A 653 -7.99 12.45 11.26
C TYR A 653 -7.80 11.57 12.49
N HIS A 654 -8.81 10.76 12.81
CA HIS A 654 -8.72 9.71 13.82
C HIS A 654 -8.74 8.35 13.12
N ALA A 655 -7.66 7.59 13.25
CA ALA A 655 -7.61 6.24 12.70
C ALA A 655 -8.59 5.33 13.46
N PRO A 656 -9.17 4.29 12.81
CA PRO A 656 -10.08 3.38 13.49
C PRO A 656 -9.42 2.71 14.71
N ARG A 657 -9.93 2.99 15.93
CA ARG A 657 -9.40 2.59 17.27
C ARG A 657 -8.27 3.44 17.85
N GLU A 658 -7.98 4.59 17.26
CA GLU A 658 -7.17 5.59 17.91
C GLU A 658 -7.90 6.15 19.14
N ILE A 659 -7.25 6.14 20.30
CA ILE A 659 -7.78 6.78 21.51
C ILE A 659 -7.53 8.28 21.38
N ALA A 660 -8.59 9.06 21.14
CA ALA A 660 -8.50 10.51 21.05
C ALA A 660 -8.50 11.17 22.45
N GLY A 661 -7.89 12.36 22.56
CA GLY A 661 -7.98 13.20 23.77
C GLY A 661 -7.02 12.85 24.91
N LEU A 662 -6.14 11.87 24.75
CA LEU A 662 -5.07 11.53 25.71
C LEU A 662 -3.75 11.33 24.97
N SER A 663 -2.77 12.21 25.20
CA SER A 663 -1.40 12.02 24.71
C SER A 663 -0.74 10.83 25.39
N ARG A 664 0.10 10.08 24.68
CA ARG A 664 0.88 8.98 25.28
C ARG A 664 1.76 9.49 26.42
N PHE A 665 1.69 8.85 27.59
CA PHE A 665 2.46 9.23 28.79
C PHE A 665 3.97 9.23 28.52
N HIS A 666 4.67 10.27 29.00
CA HIS A 666 6.14 10.37 28.94
C HIS A 666 6.72 9.67 30.18
N ARG A 667 7.22 8.44 30.05
CA ARG A 667 8.04 7.82 31.11
C ARG A 667 9.45 8.41 31.02
N GLY A 668 9.64 9.54 31.69
CA GLY A 668 10.93 10.22 31.78
C GLY A 668 10.86 11.30 32.84
N LEU A 669 10.79 10.88 34.11
CA LEU A 669 11.22 11.56 35.34
C LEU A 669 10.63 10.79 36.53
N SER A 670 11.47 9.97 37.17
CA SER A 670 11.22 9.48 38.53
C SER A 670 11.39 10.67 39.49
N PRO A 671 10.45 10.94 40.42
CA PRO A 671 10.69 11.92 41.46
C PRO A 671 11.47 11.24 42.58
N LYS A 672 12.80 11.32 42.54
CA LYS A 672 13.64 11.11 43.72
C LYS A 672 14.79 12.10 43.73
N VAL A 673 14.92 12.72 44.91
CA VAL A 673 16.05 13.53 45.43
C VAL A 673 16.00 15.02 45.05
N ASP A 674 15.40 15.85 45.93
CA ASP A 674 16.19 16.60 46.92
C ASP A 674 15.29 17.39 47.89
N THR A 675 15.11 16.83 49.08
CA THR A 675 14.90 17.59 50.31
C THR A 675 16.21 17.56 51.08
N MET A 676 16.96 18.66 51.09
CA MET A 676 17.76 19.15 52.23
C MET A 676 18.46 20.48 51.88
N SER A 677 18.35 21.41 52.81
CA SER A 677 19.09 22.68 52.93
C SER A 677 18.47 23.95 52.31
N ALA A 678 17.56 24.56 53.06
CA ALA A 678 17.59 26.00 53.32
C ALA A 678 16.97 26.25 54.70
N LEU A 679 17.85 26.46 55.69
CA LEU A 679 17.52 26.83 57.06
C LEU A 679 16.98 28.27 57.12
N ALA A 680 16.01 28.43 58.03
CA ALA A 680 15.74 29.60 58.85
C ALA A 680 15.09 30.84 58.21
N ARG A 681 13.85 31.14 58.63
CA ARG A 681 13.58 32.14 59.70
C ARG A 681 12.08 32.20 60.09
N ASN A 682 11.87 32.08 61.41
CA ASN A 682 10.88 32.74 62.27
C ASN A 682 9.36 32.51 62.14
N ARG A 683 8.89 31.62 63.04
CA ARG A 683 7.79 31.72 64.03
C ARG A 683 6.86 32.96 64.03
N GLY A 684 5.55 32.71 64.10
CA GLY A 684 4.51 33.60 64.67
C GLY A 684 3.08 33.17 64.29
N PRO A 685 2.03 33.28 65.15
CA PRO A 685 1.15 32.14 65.42
C PRO A 685 -0.35 32.28 65.04
N GLN A 686 -1.00 31.12 64.97
CA GLN A 686 -2.39 30.74 65.32
C GLN A 686 -3.55 31.76 65.17
N MET A 687 -4.67 31.29 64.60
CA MET A 687 -5.96 31.21 65.33
C MET A 687 -6.99 30.34 64.58
N ALA A 688 -7.69 29.53 65.35
CA ALA A 688 -8.79 28.66 64.95
C ALA A 688 -10.14 29.38 65.10
N ALA A 689 -11.13 29.09 64.26
CA ALA A 689 -12.55 29.15 64.63
C ALA A 689 -13.42 28.36 63.66
N THR A 690 -14.23 27.46 64.23
CA THR A 690 -15.30 26.67 63.61
C THR A 690 -16.67 27.19 64.05
N TYR A 691 -17.72 26.84 63.29
CA TYR A 691 -19.17 27.02 63.52
C TYR A 691 -19.74 28.40 63.14
N SER A 692 -20.94 28.59 62.55
CA SER A 692 -22.05 27.71 62.15
C SER A 692 -23.12 28.56 61.41
N LYS A 693 -23.74 27.97 60.37
CA LYS A 693 -25.10 28.15 59.80
C LYS A 693 -25.94 29.41 60.10
N ILE A 694 -26.44 30.02 59.03
CA ILE A 694 -27.83 30.53 58.92
C ILE A 694 -28.41 30.11 57.57
N THR A 695 -29.62 29.56 57.60
CA THR A 695 -30.48 29.16 56.48
C THR A 695 -31.53 30.22 56.12
N ARG A 696 -31.84 30.37 54.82
CA ARG A 696 -33.17 30.53 54.14
C ARG A 696 -33.01 31.35 52.83
N PRO A 697 -33.96 31.34 51.88
CA PRO A 697 -34.94 30.31 51.49
C PRO A 697 -34.94 30.03 49.96
N ALA A 698 -35.70 29.01 49.54
CA ALA A 698 -35.90 28.60 48.16
C ALA A 698 -36.96 29.43 47.43
N PHE A 699 -36.75 29.67 46.12
CA PHE A 699 -37.80 29.87 45.12
C PHE A 699 -37.40 29.23 43.77
N GLN A 700 -38.42 28.82 43.02
CA GLN A 700 -38.46 27.85 41.93
C GLN A 700 -37.60 28.18 40.70
N HIS A 701 -36.88 27.16 40.19
CA HIS A 701 -36.37 27.15 38.82
C HIS A 701 -37.36 26.46 37.88
N SER A 702 -37.78 27.19 36.85
CA SER A 702 -38.47 26.64 35.68
C SER A 702 -37.54 25.72 34.90
N VAL A 703 -37.98 24.48 34.69
CA VAL A 703 -37.34 23.52 33.80
C VAL A 703 -37.59 23.96 32.35
N ARG A 704 -36.53 24.36 31.64
CA ARG A 704 -36.49 24.29 30.17
C ARG A 704 -35.43 23.25 29.79
N SER A 705 -35.89 22.20 29.14
CA SER A 705 -35.11 21.10 28.59
C SER A 705 -34.06 21.59 27.59
N LEU A 706 -32.78 21.46 27.95
CA LEU A 706 -31.66 21.53 27.01
C LEU A 706 -31.60 20.20 26.24
N ALA A 707 -31.81 20.27 24.93
CA ALA A 707 -31.59 19.15 24.03
C ALA A 707 -30.10 18.81 23.99
N THR A 708 -29.79 17.56 24.32
CA THR A 708 -28.48 16.93 24.17
C THR A 708 -28.06 16.93 22.70
N VAL A 709 -26.90 17.52 22.40
CA VAL A 709 -26.19 17.25 21.13
C VAL A 709 -25.30 16.03 21.37
N ALA A 710 -25.60 14.95 20.65
CA ALA A 710 -24.96 13.65 20.78
C ALA A 710 -23.49 13.67 20.31
N PRO A 711 -22.62 12.82 20.90
CA PRO A 711 -21.22 12.70 20.47
C PRO A 711 -21.12 12.18 19.04
N VAL A 712 -20.19 12.72 18.23
CA VAL A 712 -19.85 12.14 16.91
C VAL A 712 -19.02 10.88 17.14
N GLN A 713 -19.73 9.76 17.33
CA GLN A 713 -19.18 8.42 17.23
C GLN A 713 -18.68 8.19 15.80
N THR A 714 -17.41 7.85 15.58
CA THR A 714 -17.08 6.91 14.49
C THR A 714 -17.75 5.60 14.88
N ALA A 715 -19.03 5.46 14.55
CA ALA A 715 -19.86 4.39 15.07
C ALA A 715 -19.26 3.05 14.64
N THR A 716 -18.67 2.32 15.59
CA THR A 716 -18.57 0.87 15.47
C THR A 716 -20.00 0.40 15.31
N ARG A 717 -20.39 0.06 14.08
CA ARG A 717 -21.73 -0.44 13.83
C ARG A 717 -21.77 -1.85 14.37
N ASN A 718 -22.58 -2.04 15.41
CA ASN A 718 -22.72 -3.31 16.07
C ASN A 718 -23.95 -4.02 15.53
N HIS A 719 -23.78 -5.28 15.17
CA HIS A 719 -24.85 -6.17 14.75
C HIS A 719 -24.78 -7.42 15.62
N LYS A 720 -25.92 -8.05 15.93
CA LYS A 720 -25.88 -9.35 16.58
C LYS A 720 -25.23 -10.38 15.67
N ILE A 721 -25.54 -10.32 14.38
CA ILE A 721 -24.99 -11.23 13.38
C ILE A 721 -24.45 -10.45 12.19
N VAL A 722 -23.19 -10.71 11.84
CA VAL A 722 -22.60 -10.26 10.58
C VAL A 722 -22.41 -11.46 9.66
N VAL A 723 -22.98 -11.39 8.46
CA VAL A 723 -22.88 -12.42 7.42
C VAL A 723 -22.03 -11.88 6.27
N ILE A 724 -20.90 -12.54 6.01
CA ILE A 724 -20.01 -12.20 4.90
C ILE A 724 -20.39 -13.04 3.69
N GLY A 725 -20.83 -12.38 2.62
CA GLY A 725 -21.32 -13.02 1.41
C GLY A 725 -22.84 -13.05 1.34
N GLY A 726 -23.39 -12.45 0.28
CA GLY A 726 -24.79 -12.47 -0.13
C GLY A 726 -25.07 -13.53 -1.19
N GLY A 727 -24.27 -14.60 -1.26
CA GLY A 727 -24.53 -15.75 -2.14
C GLY A 727 -25.68 -16.63 -1.65
N SER A 728 -25.85 -17.81 -2.27
CA SER A 728 -26.94 -18.75 -1.93
C SER A 728 -26.97 -19.11 -0.44
N ALA A 729 -25.80 -19.36 0.17
CA ALA A 729 -25.68 -19.66 1.59
C ALA A 729 -26.11 -18.45 2.45
N GLY A 730 -25.48 -17.29 2.22
CA GLY A 730 -25.74 -16.08 3.00
C GLY A 730 -27.20 -15.64 2.98
N ILE A 731 -27.82 -15.54 1.81
CA ILE A 731 -29.23 -15.12 1.74
C ILE A 731 -30.14 -16.16 2.41
N SER A 732 -29.96 -17.46 2.11
CA SER A 732 -30.82 -18.51 2.67
C SER A 732 -30.73 -18.56 4.20
N LEU A 733 -29.52 -18.54 4.77
CA LEU A 733 -29.33 -18.60 6.22
C LEU A 733 -29.80 -17.32 6.91
N SER A 734 -29.61 -16.13 6.31
CA SER A 734 -30.04 -14.86 6.91
C SER A 734 -31.56 -14.80 7.06
N HIS A 735 -32.32 -15.28 6.06
CA HIS A 735 -33.79 -15.35 6.19
C HIS A 735 -34.25 -16.41 7.19
N GLN A 736 -33.52 -17.52 7.34
CA GLN A 736 -33.83 -18.49 8.39
C GLN A 736 -33.55 -17.92 9.78
N LEU A 737 -32.44 -17.20 9.97
CA LEU A 737 -32.12 -16.49 11.21
C LEU A 737 -33.22 -15.48 11.54
N LEU A 738 -33.61 -14.63 10.58
CA LEU A 738 -34.65 -13.62 10.78
C LEU A 738 -36.00 -14.23 11.20
N ARG A 739 -36.33 -15.41 10.65
CA ARG A 739 -37.61 -16.09 10.90
C ARG A 739 -37.63 -16.85 12.23
N LYS A 740 -36.51 -17.48 12.60
CA LYS A 740 -36.41 -18.36 13.77
C LYS A 740 -35.90 -17.65 15.02
N GLY A 741 -35.18 -16.54 14.85
CA GLY A 741 -34.68 -15.71 15.95
C GLY A 741 -35.51 -14.45 16.17
N ASN A 742 -35.37 -13.85 17.35
CA ASN A 742 -36.01 -12.59 17.69
C ASN A 742 -35.10 -11.41 17.32
N PHE A 743 -34.97 -11.12 16.03
CA PHE A 743 -34.10 -10.07 15.50
C PHE A 743 -34.88 -8.81 15.13
N SER A 744 -34.34 -7.67 15.58
CA SER A 744 -34.84 -6.34 15.27
C SER A 744 -34.26 -5.79 13.97
N GLN A 745 -34.73 -4.62 13.55
CA GLN A 745 -34.17 -3.91 12.39
C GLN A 745 -32.65 -3.79 12.54
N ASP A 746 -31.93 -4.09 11.47
CA ASP A 746 -30.48 -4.04 11.38
C ASP A 746 -29.74 -5.01 12.33
N ASP A 747 -30.37 -5.90 13.11
CA ASP A 747 -29.64 -6.86 13.96
C ASP A 747 -28.76 -7.85 13.15
N ILE A 748 -29.17 -8.13 11.91
CA ILE A 748 -28.45 -8.98 10.95
C ILE A 748 -27.91 -8.10 9.83
N ALA A 749 -26.58 -8.06 9.71
CA ALA A 749 -25.89 -7.39 8.62
C ALA A 749 -25.40 -8.39 7.57
N ILE A 750 -25.52 -8.04 6.29
CA ILE A 750 -24.92 -8.78 5.18
C ILE A 750 -23.89 -7.88 4.51
N VAL A 751 -22.66 -8.37 4.33
CA VAL A 751 -21.55 -7.63 3.70
C VAL A 751 -21.15 -8.36 2.41
N ASP A 752 -21.40 -7.73 1.26
CA ASP A 752 -21.04 -8.27 -0.06
C ASP A 752 -20.93 -7.14 -1.10
N PRO A 753 -19.86 -7.07 -1.91
CA PRO A 753 -19.73 -6.03 -2.95
C PRO A 753 -20.60 -6.29 -4.19
N ALA A 754 -21.14 -7.50 -4.37
CA ALA A 754 -21.84 -7.92 -5.56
C ALA A 754 -23.13 -7.11 -5.79
N GLN A 755 -23.36 -6.74 -7.05
CA GLN A 755 -24.64 -6.17 -7.48
C GLN A 755 -25.67 -7.26 -7.81
N TRP A 756 -25.19 -8.41 -8.27
CA TRP A 756 -26.01 -9.45 -8.86
C TRP A 756 -25.90 -10.75 -8.08
N HIS A 757 -27.06 -11.38 -7.87
CA HIS A 757 -27.16 -12.75 -7.39
C HIS A 757 -27.37 -13.70 -8.56
N HIS A 758 -26.61 -14.79 -8.59
CA HIS A 758 -26.65 -15.77 -9.69
C HIS A 758 -27.05 -17.15 -9.19
N TYR A 759 -28.02 -17.78 -9.86
CA TYR A 759 -28.27 -19.21 -9.72
C TYR A 759 -27.24 -19.99 -10.54
N GLN A 760 -26.01 -20.08 -10.02
CA GLN A 760 -24.87 -20.72 -10.68
C GLN A 760 -25.13 -22.19 -11.09
N PRO A 761 -25.87 -23.02 -10.32
CA PRO A 761 -26.21 -24.38 -10.78
C PRO A 761 -27.02 -24.42 -12.08
N GLY A 762 -27.63 -23.31 -12.48
CA GLY A 762 -28.34 -23.18 -13.76
C GLY A 762 -27.44 -22.82 -14.93
N TRP A 763 -26.19 -22.41 -14.74
CA TRP A 763 -25.26 -22.15 -15.85
C TRP A 763 -24.96 -23.39 -16.69
N THR A 764 -25.12 -24.60 -16.12
CA THR A 764 -25.10 -25.85 -16.89
C THR A 764 -26.26 -25.94 -17.89
N LEU A 765 -27.42 -25.34 -17.57
CA LEU A 765 -28.56 -25.27 -18.48
C LEU A 765 -28.34 -24.22 -19.58
N VAL A 766 -27.63 -23.14 -19.27
CA VAL A 766 -27.23 -22.12 -20.26
C VAL A 766 -26.23 -22.72 -21.25
N GLY A 767 -25.17 -23.36 -20.76
CA GLY A 767 -24.17 -24.00 -21.61
C GLY A 767 -24.71 -25.16 -22.45
N GLY A 768 -25.88 -25.70 -22.12
CA GLY A 768 -26.61 -26.67 -22.92
C GLY A 768 -27.77 -26.08 -23.75
N GLY A 769 -27.94 -24.76 -23.79
CA GLY A 769 -28.97 -24.09 -24.60
C GLY A 769 -30.41 -24.23 -24.08
N LEU A 770 -30.61 -24.64 -22.82
CA LEU A 770 -31.92 -24.92 -22.23
C LEU A 770 -32.54 -23.71 -21.51
N LYS A 771 -31.74 -22.70 -21.16
CA LYS A 771 -32.16 -21.43 -20.53
C LYS A 771 -31.23 -20.29 -20.95
N LYS A 772 -31.68 -19.04 -20.78
CA LYS A 772 -30.83 -17.86 -20.96
C LYS A 772 -30.11 -17.51 -19.66
N LYS A 773 -28.91 -16.95 -19.72
CA LYS A 773 -28.16 -16.58 -18.50
C LYS A 773 -28.81 -15.44 -17.73
N GLU A 774 -29.53 -14.57 -18.43
CA GLU A 774 -30.31 -13.45 -17.88
C GLU A 774 -31.44 -13.96 -16.96
N ASP A 775 -32.09 -15.08 -17.31
CA ASP A 775 -33.16 -15.69 -16.49
C ASP A 775 -32.66 -16.18 -15.12
N LEU A 776 -31.35 -16.34 -14.97
CA LEU A 776 -30.68 -16.91 -13.81
C LEU A 776 -29.95 -15.87 -12.96
N ARG A 777 -30.13 -14.58 -13.24
CA ARG A 777 -29.54 -13.47 -12.51
C ARG A 777 -30.63 -12.54 -11.98
N ARG A 778 -30.47 -12.06 -10.75
CA ARG A 778 -31.35 -11.07 -10.13
C ARG A 778 -30.52 -10.03 -9.38
N PRO A 779 -30.98 -8.77 -9.22
CA PRO A 779 -30.31 -7.84 -8.34
C PRO A 779 -30.24 -8.42 -6.92
N LEU A 780 -29.07 -8.43 -6.31
CA LEU A 780 -28.87 -9.02 -4.98
C LEU A 780 -29.74 -8.32 -3.91
N LYS A 781 -29.86 -7.00 -4.02
CA LYS A 781 -30.66 -6.16 -3.11
C LYS A 781 -32.13 -6.59 -3.07
N ASP A 782 -32.69 -7.02 -4.19
CA ASP A 782 -34.11 -7.38 -4.29
C ASP A 782 -34.44 -8.72 -3.60
N LEU A 783 -33.40 -9.47 -3.24
CA LEU A 783 -33.53 -10.73 -2.49
C LEU A 783 -33.39 -10.52 -0.99
N MET A 784 -33.10 -9.32 -0.50
CA MET A 784 -32.88 -9.04 0.91
C MET A 784 -34.17 -8.56 1.59
N ASP A 785 -34.48 -9.14 2.75
CA ASP A 785 -35.52 -8.62 3.63
C ASP A 785 -35.16 -7.18 4.07
N PRO A 786 -36.11 -6.23 4.11
CA PRO A 786 -35.88 -4.86 4.58
C PRO A 786 -35.29 -4.75 6.00
N LYS A 787 -35.46 -5.78 6.85
CA LYS A 787 -34.87 -5.82 8.19
C LYS A 787 -33.36 -6.03 8.19
N PHE A 788 -32.76 -6.48 7.07
CA PHE A 788 -31.31 -6.65 6.98
C PHE A 788 -30.59 -5.34 6.74
N LYS A 789 -29.43 -5.20 7.39
CA LYS A 789 -28.49 -4.15 7.01
C LYS A 789 -27.58 -4.65 5.89
N PHE A 790 -27.75 -4.13 4.67
CA PHE A 790 -26.86 -4.49 3.56
C PHE A 790 -25.70 -3.50 3.39
N TYR A 791 -24.48 -4.02 3.49
CA TYR A 791 -23.24 -3.31 3.21
C TYR A 791 -22.71 -3.73 1.85
N LYS A 792 -22.89 -2.87 0.84
CA LYS A 792 -22.40 -3.10 -0.53
C LYS A 792 -20.91 -2.78 -0.65
N THR A 793 -20.07 -3.55 0.04
CA THR A 793 -18.62 -3.36 0.12
C THR A 793 -17.93 -4.71 0.29
N SER A 794 -16.65 -4.80 -0.05
CA SER A 794 -15.84 -5.99 0.19
C SER A 794 -15.41 -6.08 1.66
N VAL A 795 -14.95 -7.25 2.09
CA VAL A 795 -14.23 -7.41 3.37
C VAL A 795 -12.73 -7.27 3.11
N GLY A 796 -12.07 -6.47 3.93
CA GLY A 796 -10.62 -6.28 3.91
C GLY A 796 -9.90 -7.25 4.85
N SER A 797 -10.37 -7.41 6.10
CA SER A 797 -9.76 -8.31 7.09
C SER A 797 -10.74 -8.79 8.16
N PHE A 798 -10.39 -9.90 8.82
CA PHE A 798 -11.12 -10.49 9.94
C PHE A 798 -10.39 -10.25 11.27
N THR A 799 -11.14 -9.71 12.24
CA THR A 799 -10.83 -9.42 13.65
C THR A 799 -11.25 -10.42 14.73
N PRO A 800 -11.15 -11.76 14.58
CA PRO A 800 -11.99 -12.67 15.36
C PRO A 800 -11.75 -12.68 16.88
N GLU A 801 -10.55 -12.35 17.34
CA GLU A 801 -10.23 -12.18 18.76
C GLU A 801 -10.99 -11.02 19.41
N GLU A 802 -11.45 -10.07 18.60
CA GLU A 802 -12.09 -8.84 19.03
C GLU A 802 -13.49 -8.65 18.43
N ASN A 803 -14.03 -9.69 17.79
CA ASN A 803 -15.39 -9.74 17.27
C ASN A 803 -15.79 -8.61 16.31
N TYR A 804 -14.95 -8.30 15.32
CA TYR A 804 -15.32 -7.37 14.25
C TYR A 804 -14.67 -7.75 12.92
N ILE A 805 -15.19 -7.21 11.82
CA ILE A 805 -14.54 -7.24 10.51
C ILE A 805 -14.19 -5.82 10.07
N THR A 806 -13.15 -5.68 9.24
CA THR A 806 -12.83 -4.44 8.56
C THR A 806 -13.24 -4.57 7.11
N THR A 807 -14.10 -3.67 6.61
CA THR A 807 -14.51 -3.64 5.20
C THR A 807 -13.35 -3.18 4.30
N GLY A 808 -13.44 -3.41 2.99
CA GLY A 808 -12.45 -2.95 2.01
C GLY A 808 -12.36 -1.42 1.90
N THR A 809 -13.33 -0.70 2.46
CA THR A 809 -13.31 0.76 2.60
C THR A 809 -12.75 1.22 3.95
N GLY A 810 -12.37 0.29 4.83
CA GLY A 810 -11.78 0.57 6.15
C GLY A 810 -12.79 0.75 7.30
N GLU A 811 -14.09 0.51 7.08
CA GLU A 811 -15.13 0.60 8.12
C GLU A 811 -15.08 -0.64 9.03
N LYS A 812 -15.23 -0.46 10.34
CA LYS A 812 -15.29 -1.57 11.31
C LYS A 812 -16.74 -1.93 11.62
N ILE A 813 -17.08 -3.20 11.41
CA ILE A 813 -18.40 -3.74 11.70
C ILE A 813 -18.24 -4.80 12.78
N ALA A 814 -18.72 -4.52 13.99
CA ALA A 814 -18.68 -5.43 15.12
C ALA A 814 -19.83 -6.44 15.06
N TYR A 815 -19.61 -7.62 15.65
CA TYR A 815 -20.58 -8.69 15.69
C TYR A 815 -20.61 -9.38 17.06
N GLU A 816 -21.75 -9.96 17.43
CA GLU A 816 -21.77 -11.01 18.47
C GLU A 816 -21.46 -12.37 17.85
N GLN A 817 -22.02 -12.64 16.67
CA GLN A 817 -21.82 -13.86 15.88
C GLN A 817 -21.39 -13.49 14.44
N LEU A 818 -20.39 -14.19 13.90
CA LEU A 818 -19.91 -14.02 12.54
C LEU A 818 -20.19 -15.25 11.68
N VAL A 819 -20.79 -15.06 10.52
CA VAL A 819 -21.00 -16.10 9.52
C VAL A 819 -20.18 -15.77 8.27
N VAL A 820 -19.20 -16.61 7.91
CA VAL A 820 -18.29 -16.36 6.78
C VAL A 820 -18.63 -17.28 5.61
N VAL A 821 -19.35 -16.76 4.62
CA VAL A 821 -19.84 -17.52 3.44
C VAL A 821 -19.68 -16.77 2.09
N PRO A 822 -18.52 -16.16 1.77
CA PRO A 822 -18.32 -15.37 0.55
C PRO A 822 -18.24 -16.21 -0.75
N GLY A 823 -18.39 -17.52 -0.65
CA GLY A 823 -18.10 -18.45 -1.74
C GLY A 823 -16.60 -18.61 -1.99
N ILE A 824 -16.25 -19.09 -3.18
CA ILE A 824 -14.87 -19.24 -3.69
C ILE A 824 -14.74 -18.62 -5.08
N THR A 825 -13.50 -18.29 -5.47
CA THR A 825 -13.16 -17.62 -6.73
C THR A 825 -12.53 -18.58 -7.76
N LEU A 826 -12.41 -18.13 -9.01
CA LEU A 826 -11.80 -18.88 -10.12
C LEU A 826 -10.32 -18.52 -10.25
N ASP A 827 -9.45 -19.51 -10.29
CA ASP A 827 -8.02 -19.35 -10.56
C ASP A 827 -7.72 -19.62 -12.03
N TYR A 828 -7.88 -18.57 -12.84
CA TYR A 828 -7.50 -18.59 -14.26
C TYR A 828 -5.99 -18.68 -14.47
N GLY A 829 -5.17 -18.26 -13.49
CA GLY A 829 -3.71 -18.22 -13.63
C GLY A 829 -3.06 -19.59 -13.53
N SER A 830 -3.71 -20.54 -12.85
CA SER A 830 -3.23 -21.92 -12.73
C SER A 830 -3.16 -22.69 -14.06
N VAL A 831 -3.87 -22.24 -15.10
CA VAL A 831 -3.81 -22.78 -16.46
C VAL A 831 -3.31 -21.69 -17.39
N LYS A 832 -2.02 -21.75 -17.75
CA LYS A 832 -1.39 -20.75 -18.62
C LYS A 832 -2.13 -20.69 -19.98
N GLY A 833 -2.51 -19.50 -20.44
CA GLY A 833 -3.21 -19.30 -21.71
C GLY A 833 -4.74 -19.42 -21.65
N LEU A 834 -5.31 -19.81 -20.50
CA LEU A 834 -6.77 -20.02 -20.38
C LEU A 834 -7.57 -18.72 -20.49
N LYS A 835 -7.13 -17.65 -19.81
CA LYS A 835 -7.90 -16.39 -19.79
C LYS A 835 -7.88 -15.72 -21.18
N GLU A 836 -6.75 -15.81 -21.86
CA GLU A 836 -6.55 -15.34 -23.23
C GLU A 836 -7.50 -16.09 -24.18
N ALA A 837 -7.49 -17.43 -24.15
CA ALA A 837 -8.35 -18.26 -24.99
C ALA A 837 -9.86 -18.07 -24.71
N LEU A 838 -10.25 -17.77 -23.46
CA LEU A 838 -11.64 -17.46 -23.13
C LEU A 838 -12.09 -16.11 -23.70
N ASN A 839 -11.21 -15.10 -23.64
CA ASN A 839 -11.47 -13.74 -24.13
C ASN A 839 -11.53 -13.65 -25.66
N GLU A 840 -10.84 -14.55 -26.37
CA GLU A 840 -10.93 -14.63 -27.82
C GLU A 840 -12.32 -15.08 -28.26
N LYS A 841 -13.05 -14.18 -28.94
CA LYS A 841 -14.46 -14.38 -29.32
C LYS A 841 -14.69 -15.62 -30.18
N ASP A 842 -13.78 -15.87 -31.13
CA ASP A 842 -13.89 -16.96 -32.09
C ASP A 842 -13.12 -18.23 -31.69
N ALA A 843 -12.35 -18.17 -30.60
CA ALA A 843 -11.69 -19.36 -30.07
C ALA A 843 -12.72 -20.40 -29.62
N MET A 844 -12.47 -21.66 -29.98
CA MET A 844 -13.30 -22.82 -29.60
C MET A 844 -13.06 -23.27 -28.15
N VAL A 845 -12.72 -22.33 -27.27
CA VAL A 845 -12.49 -22.52 -25.83
C VAL A 845 -13.62 -21.86 -25.03
N SER A 846 -14.22 -22.60 -24.09
CA SER A 846 -15.37 -22.14 -23.29
C SER A 846 -15.32 -22.59 -21.84
N THR A 847 -16.08 -21.92 -20.96
CA THR A 847 -16.33 -22.34 -19.57
C THR A 847 -17.74 -21.97 -19.13
N ILE A 848 -18.36 -22.76 -18.26
CA ILE A 848 -19.68 -22.45 -17.66
C ILE A 848 -19.59 -21.88 -16.24
N TYR A 849 -18.38 -21.64 -15.75
CA TYR A 849 -18.13 -21.23 -14.37
C TYR A 849 -18.16 -19.71 -14.17
N ASP A 850 -18.30 -18.95 -15.25
CA ASP A 850 -18.31 -17.49 -15.26
C ASP A 850 -19.52 -16.98 -16.04
N TYR A 851 -20.19 -15.95 -15.52
CA TYR A 851 -21.34 -15.34 -16.16
C TYR A 851 -21.01 -14.74 -17.53
N GLU A 852 -19.78 -14.24 -17.69
CA GLU A 852 -19.33 -13.66 -18.96
C GLU A 852 -19.24 -14.69 -20.08
N TYR A 853 -18.91 -15.95 -19.75
CA TYR A 853 -18.58 -16.98 -20.74
C TYR A 853 -19.58 -18.15 -20.80
N CYS A 854 -20.52 -18.27 -19.87
CA CYS A 854 -21.31 -19.51 -19.72
C CYS A 854 -22.21 -19.84 -20.91
N ASP A 855 -22.62 -18.87 -21.71
CA ASP A 855 -23.36 -19.02 -22.96
C ASP A 855 -22.46 -19.36 -24.16
N LYS A 856 -21.15 -19.00 -24.12
CA LYS A 856 -20.17 -19.36 -25.16
C LYS A 856 -20.08 -20.88 -25.35
N ALA A 857 -20.26 -21.66 -24.28
CA ALA A 857 -20.22 -23.12 -24.35
C ALA A 857 -21.24 -23.68 -25.36
N TYR A 858 -22.49 -23.20 -25.31
CA TYR A 858 -23.53 -23.69 -26.23
C TYR A 858 -23.29 -23.23 -27.67
N GLU A 859 -22.84 -21.99 -27.86
CA GLU A 859 -22.49 -21.47 -29.18
C GLU A 859 -21.35 -22.29 -29.82
N ASN A 860 -20.32 -22.62 -29.04
CA ASN A 860 -19.22 -23.47 -29.51
C ASN A 860 -19.72 -24.88 -29.85
N VAL A 861 -20.59 -25.48 -29.03
CA VAL A 861 -21.20 -26.80 -29.33
C VAL A 861 -21.95 -26.78 -30.66
N LYS A 862 -22.72 -25.71 -30.95
CA LYS A 862 -23.43 -25.58 -32.24
C LYS A 862 -22.48 -25.42 -33.42
N LYS A 863 -21.42 -24.63 -33.26
CA LYS A 863 -20.42 -24.36 -34.31
C LYS A 863 -19.55 -25.57 -34.63
N PHE A 864 -19.26 -26.38 -33.62
CA PHE A 864 -18.42 -27.57 -33.77
C PHE A 864 -19.12 -28.67 -34.57
N LYS A 865 -18.45 -29.21 -35.59
CA LYS A 865 -19.00 -30.22 -36.52
C LYS A 865 -18.16 -31.48 -36.68
N LYS A 866 -16.85 -31.41 -36.47
CA LYS A 866 -15.90 -32.52 -36.61
C LYS A 866 -14.60 -32.22 -35.85
N GLY A 867 -13.85 -33.26 -35.49
CA GLY A 867 -12.54 -33.17 -34.82
C GLY A 867 -12.57 -33.59 -33.35
N ASP A 868 -11.57 -33.13 -32.59
CA ASP A 868 -11.39 -33.51 -31.18
C ASP A 868 -12.05 -32.51 -30.21
N ALA A 869 -13.06 -32.98 -29.47
CA ALA A 869 -13.71 -32.24 -28.39
C ALA A 869 -13.18 -32.70 -27.03
N VAL A 870 -12.58 -31.78 -26.27
CA VAL A 870 -11.99 -32.06 -24.95
C VAL A 870 -12.77 -31.32 -23.86
N PHE A 871 -13.19 -32.04 -22.83
CA PHE A 871 -13.86 -31.50 -21.65
C PHE A 871 -12.98 -31.76 -20.43
N THR A 872 -12.66 -30.72 -19.66
CA THR A 872 -11.72 -30.86 -18.53
C THR A 872 -12.37 -30.68 -17.16
N GLN A 873 -11.85 -31.42 -16.18
CA GLN A 873 -12.13 -31.29 -14.76
C GLN A 873 -10.81 -31.27 -13.98
N PRO A 874 -10.53 -30.23 -13.17
CA PRO A 874 -9.24 -30.13 -12.49
C PRO A 874 -9.14 -31.08 -11.30
N ALA A 875 -7.91 -31.35 -10.86
CA ALA A 875 -7.67 -31.95 -9.56
C ALA A 875 -8.07 -30.99 -8.40
N GLY A 876 -8.55 -31.54 -7.29
CA GLY A 876 -8.91 -30.78 -6.08
C GLY A 876 -10.37 -30.32 -6.02
N VAL A 877 -10.62 -29.28 -5.24
CA VAL A 877 -11.98 -28.75 -4.99
C VAL A 877 -12.50 -28.00 -6.22
N VAL A 878 -13.68 -28.38 -6.69
CA VAL A 878 -14.39 -27.70 -7.78
C VAL A 878 -15.86 -27.51 -7.41
N LYS A 879 -16.45 -26.36 -7.76
CA LYS A 879 -17.89 -26.13 -7.59
C LYS A 879 -18.67 -27.13 -8.41
N CYS A 880 -19.51 -27.93 -7.76
CA CYS A 880 -20.30 -28.97 -8.40
C CYS A 880 -19.44 -29.85 -9.35
N ALA A 881 -18.64 -30.77 -8.79
CA ALA A 881 -17.72 -31.62 -9.57
C ALA A 881 -18.35 -32.35 -10.77
N GLY A 882 -19.65 -32.59 -10.77
CA GLY A 882 -20.35 -33.16 -11.94
C GLY A 882 -20.64 -32.18 -13.08
N ALA A 883 -20.46 -30.87 -12.91
CA ALA A 883 -20.84 -29.86 -13.90
C ALA A 883 -20.09 -29.95 -15.25
N PRO A 884 -18.77 -30.26 -15.30
CA PRO A 884 -18.06 -30.41 -16.57
C PRO A 884 -18.64 -31.56 -17.41
N GLN A 885 -18.98 -32.67 -16.75
CA GLN A 885 -19.62 -33.83 -17.38
C GLN A 885 -21.01 -33.50 -17.93
N LYS A 886 -21.78 -32.62 -17.27
CA LYS A 886 -23.11 -32.21 -17.75
C LYS A 886 -23.03 -31.55 -19.12
N ILE A 887 -22.03 -30.68 -19.33
CA ILE A 887 -21.84 -30.01 -20.62
C ILE A 887 -21.40 -31.00 -21.68
N MET A 888 -20.49 -31.92 -21.36
CA MET A 888 -20.11 -33.01 -22.25
C MET A 888 -21.32 -33.84 -22.70
N TRP A 889 -22.17 -34.29 -21.77
CA TRP A 889 -23.35 -35.10 -22.11
C TRP A 889 -24.38 -34.34 -22.94
N LEU A 890 -24.58 -33.05 -22.68
CA LEU A 890 -25.48 -32.20 -23.45
C LEU A 890 -24.93 -31.92 -24.86
N ALA A 891 -23.61 -31.72 -24.98
CA ALA A 891 -22.95 -31.55 -26.28
C ALA A 891 -23.06 -32.82 -27.13
N LEU A 892 -22.79 -33.99 -26.54
CA LEU A 892 -22.95 -35.29 -27.19
C LEU A 892 -24.39 -35.48 -27.67
N ASP A 893 -25.39 -35.21 -26.82
CA ASP A 893 -26.80 -35.34 -27.19
C ASP A 893 -27.17 -34.38 -28.32
N TYR A 894 -26.66 -33.14 -28.31
CA TYR A 894 -26.85 -32.19 -29.41
C TYR A 894 -26.26 -32.72 -30.72
N TRP A 895 -25.00 -33.16 -30.72
CA TRP A 895 -24.34 -33.66 -31.93
C TRP A 895 -25.00 -34.94 -32.46
N LYS A 896 -25.41 -35.85 -31.57
CA LYS A 896 -26.15 -37.05 -31.93
C LYS A 896 -27.49 -36.71 -32.60
N ASN A 897 -28.25 -35.78 -32.03
CA ASN A 897 -29.54 -35.35 -32.61
C ASN A 897 -29.37 -34.57 -33.92
N ALA A 898 -28.22 -33.92 -34.11
CA ALA A 898 -27.85 -33.24 -35.36
C ALA A 898 -27.28 -34.19 -36.42
N GLY A 899 -27.13 -35.49 -36.15
CA GLY A 899 -26.54 -36.46 -37.07
C GLY A 899 -25.01 -36.38 -37.22
N LEU A 900 -24.33 -35.70 -36.28
CA LEU A 900 -22.88 -35.46 -36.28
C LEU A 900 -22.09 -36.41 -35.36
N TYR A 901 -22.77 -37.35 -34.68
CA TYR A 901 -22.17 -38.30 -33.77
C TYR A 901 -22.88 -39.66 -33.90
N PRO A 902 -22.16 -40.79 -34.06
CA PRO A 902 -20.75 -41.01 -33.69
C PRO A 902 -19.67 -40.77 -34.78
N SER A 903 -20.01 -40.36 -36.00
CA SER A 903 -19.00 -40.15 -37.07
C SER A 903 -18.40 -38.73 -37.04
N ASP A 904 -17.08 -38.62 -37.18
CA ASP A 904 -16.29 -37.38 -37.31
C ASP A 904 -16.06 -36.53 -36.05
N ILE A 905 -16.64 -36.85 -34.89
CA ILE A 905 -16.38 -36.16 -33.60
C ILE A 905 -15.82 -37.15 -32.58
N ASN A 906 -14.62 -36.88 -32.06
CA ASN A 906 -14.01 -37.63 -30.95
C ASN A 906 -14.19 -36.87 -29.63
N ILE A 907 -14.79 -37.50 -28.62
CA ILE A 907 -15.07 -36.84 -27.34
C ILE A 907 -14.12 -37.36 -26.27
N ASN A 908 -13.38 -36.47 -25.63
CA ASN A 908 -12.44 -36.79 -24.56
C ASN A 908 -12.84 -36.09 -23.27
N PHE A 909 -12.92 -36.84 -22.17
CA PHE A 909 -13.09 -36.32 -20.82
C PHE A 909 -11.78 -36.43 -20.05
N ALA A 910 -11.12 -35.29 -19.82
CA ALA A 910 -9.89 -35.22 -19.06
C ALA A 910 -10.16 -34.77 -17.62
N THR A 911 -9.77 -35.58 -16.65
CA THR A 911 -10.01 -35.28 -15.24
C THR A 911 -8.76 -35.52 -14.40
N GLY A 912 -8.49 -34.63 -13.45
CA GLY A 912 -7.44 -34.85 -12.44
C GLY A 912 -7.77 -35.97 -11.43
N LEU A 913 -8.99 -36.53 -11.47
CA LEU A 913 -9.41 -37.63 -10.61
C LEU A 913 -9.11 -39.01 -11.24
N PRO A 914 -8.99 -40.07 -10.41
CA PRO A 914 -8.79 -41.43 -10.91
C PRO A 914 -10.04 -42.10 -11.49
N SER A 915 -11.21 -41.46 -11.42
CA SER A 915 -12.49 -42.02 -11.88
C SER A 915 -13.45 -40.93 -12.36
N MET A 916 -14.56 -41.35 -12.99
CA MET A 916 -15.62 -40.45 -13.47
C MET A 916 -16.28 -39.64 -12.35
N PHE A 917 -16.38 -40.17 -11.13
CA PHE A 917 -17.06 -39.51 -10.02
C PHE A 917 -16.54 -40.00 -8.67
N GLY A 918 -16.60 -39.15 -7.64
CA GLY A 918 -16.05 -39.48 -6.32
C GLY A 918 -16.84 -40.52 -5.52
N VAL A 919 -18.05 -40.88 -5.96
CA VAL A 919 -18.92 -41.85 -5.27
C VAL A 919 -18.98 -43.14 -6.10
N PRO A 920 -18.50 -44.29 -5.58
CA PRO A 920 -18.36 -45.52 -6.35
C PRO A 920 -19.61 -45.96 -7.12
N LYS A 921 -20.80 -45.91 -6.49
CA LYS A 921 -22.07 -46.26 -7.12
C LYS A 921 -22.33 -45.46 -8.41
N TYR A 922 -22.20 -44.14 -8.33
CA TYR A 922 -22.44 -43.25 -9.48
C TYR A 922 -21.28 -43.25 -10.46
N ALA A 923 -20.05 -43.44 -9.98
CA ALA A 923 -18.86 -43.59 -10.82
C ALA A 923 -19.00 -44.79 -11.77
N ALA A 924 -19.44 -45.94 -11.26
CA ALA A 924 -19.67 -47.14 -12.06
C ALA A 924 -20.75 -46.92 -13.14
N ALA A 925 -21.85 -46.25 -12.78
CA ALA A 925 -22.93 -45.93 -13.72
C ALA A 925 -22.47 -44.95 -14.81
N LEU A 926 -21.71 -43.92 -14.46
CA LEU A 926 -21.16 -42.94 -15.40
C LEU A 926 -20.09 -43.55 -16.30
N GLU A 927 -19.27 -44.46 -15.77
CA GLU A 927 -18.26 -45.18 -16.54
C GLU A 927 -18.90 -46.09 -17.59
N LYS A 928 -19.98 -46.80 -17.21
CA LYS A 928 -20.78 -47.57 -18.17
C LYS A 928 -21.32 -46.68 -19.29
N LEU A 929 -21.91 -45.53 -18.94
CA LEU A 929 -22.42 -44.56 -19.92
C LEU A 929 -21.31 -43.99 -20.82
N ARG A 930 -20.11 -43.77 -20.28
CA ARG A 930 -18.92 -43.31 -21.02
C ARG A 930 -18.55 -44.31 -22.11
N VAL A 931 -18.39 -45.57 -21.74
CA VAL A 931 -18.03 -46.65 -22.68
C VAL A 931 -19.12 -46.86 -23.73
N GLU A 932 -20.39 -46.96 -23.31
CA GLU A 932 -21.54 -47.17 -24.21
C GLU A 932 -21.69 -46.05 -25.25
N ARG A 933 -21.24 -44.84 -24.91
CA ARG A 933 -21.41 -43.66 -25.75
C ARG A 933 -20.13 -43.20 -26.43
N GLY A 934 -19.04 -43.97 -26.37
CA GLY A 934 -17.80 -43.66 -27.09
C GLY A 934 -17.06 -42.42 -26.61
N VAL A 935 -17.11 -42.11 -25.32
CA VAL A 935 -16.34 -40.99 -24.74
C VAL A 935 -15.02 -41.51 -24.20
N ASP A 936 -13.88 -40.97 -24.61
CA ASP A 936 -12.57 -41.38 -24.08
C ASP A 936 -12.30 -40.79 -22.70
N GLY A 937 -11.81 -41.60 -21.77
CA GLY A 937 -11.50 -41.19 -20.40
C GLY A 937 -10.00 -40.95 -20.20
N LEU A 938 -9.59 -39.70 -19.97
CA LEU A 938 -8.23 -39.32 -19.62
C LEU A 938 -8.17 -39.03 -18.11
N PHE A 939 -8.10 -40.10 -17.31
CA PHE A 939 -8.06 -40.01 -15.85
C PHE A 939 -6.68 -39.60 -15.34
N GLN A 940 -6.61 -38.87 -14.23
CA GLN A 940 -5.39 -38.27 -13.68
C GLN A 940 -4.65 -37.32 -14.65
N HIS A 941 -5.39 -36.68 -15.56
CA HIS A 941 -4.88 -35.65 -16.47
C HIS A 941 -5.39 -34.27 -16.03
N ASP A 942 -4.54 -33.49 -15.37
CA ASP A 942 -4.87 -32.14 -14.88
C ASP A 942 -4.39 -31.09 -15.89
N LEU A 943 -5.30 -30.26 -16.41
CA LEU A 943 -4.96 -29.27 -17.43
C LEU A 943 -3.99 -28.21 -16.85
N ALA A 944 -2.84 -28.01 -17.50
CA ALA A 944 -1.77 -27.11 -17.05
C ALA A 944 -1.59 -25.89 -17.94
N SER A 945 -1.76 -26.03 -19.26
CA SER A 945 -1.68 -24.89 -20.17
C SER A 945 -2.43 -25.12 -21.49
N ILE A 946 -2.74 -24.01 -22.15
CA ILE A 946 -3.34 -23.94 -23.48
C ILE A 946 -2.44 -23.04 -24.33
N SER A 947 -2.10 -23.49 -25.54
CA SER A 947 -1.36 -22.70 -26.53
C SER A 947 -1.91 -23.02 -27.91
N GLY A 948 -2.62 -22.05 -28.51
CA GLY A 948 -3.43 -22.31 -29.71
C GLY A 948 -4.41 -23.46 -29.46
N ASN A 949 -4.44 -24.43 -30.38
CA ASN A 949 -5.29 -25.62 -30.30
C ASN A 949 -4.61 -26.82 -29.59
N THR A 950 -3.59 -26.56 -28.76
CA THR A 950 -2.92 -27.60 -27.98
C THR A 950 -3.15 -27.40 -26.49
N ALA A 951 -3.70 -28.42 -25.84
CA ALA A 951 -3.85 -28.52 -24.39
C ALA A 951 -2.74 -29.39 -23.80
N THR A 952 -2.05 -28.90 -22.76
CA THR A 952 -1.02 -29.65 -22.05
C THR A 952 -1.54 -30.08 -20.68
N PHE A 953 -1.45 -31.36 -20.37
CA PHE A 953 -1.92 -31.98 -19.13
C PHE A 953 -0.74 -32.48 -18.30
N ASN A 954 -0.78 -32.18 -17.00
CA ASN A 954 0.07 -32.82 -16.01
C ASN A 954 -0.51 -34.20 -15.68
N VAL A 955 0.35 -35.21 -15.71
CA VAL A 955 0.02 -36.59 -15.34
C VAL A 955 0.95 -37.01 -14.22
N ALA A 956 0.42 -37.64 -13.17
CA ALA A 956 1.21 -38.05 -12.03
C ALA A 956 2.32 -39.02 -12.48
N ASN A 957 3.57 -38.75 -12.06
CA ASN A 957 4.75 -39.58 -12.35
C ASN A 957 5.04 -39.77 -13.86
N SER A 958 4.72 -38.79 -14.70
CA SER A 958 5.02 -38.81 -16.14
C SER A 958 5.29 -37.40 -16.67
N GLU A 959 5.97 -37.31 -17.81
CA GLU A 959 6.15 -36.05 -18.51
C GLU A 959 4.79 -35.47 -18.95
N PRO A 960 4.63 -34.13 -19.01
CA PRO A 960 3.38 -33.50 -19.42
C PRO A 960 2.94 -33.96 -20.82
N ILE A 961 1.67 -34.35 -20.95
CA ILE A 961 1.09 -34.83 -22.20
C ILE A 961 0.44 -33.69 -22.96
N LYS A 962 0.81 -33.52 -24.23
CA LYS A 962 0.19 -32.55 -25.14
C LYS A 962 -0.88 -33.23 -25.98
N LYS A 963 -2.04 -32.61 -26.08
CA LYS A 963 -3.17 -33.09 -26.88
C LYS A 963 -3.72 -31.96 -27.74
N HIS A 964 -3.95 -32.25 -29.02
CA HIS A 964 -4.69 -31.36 -29.91
C HIS A 964 -6.15 -31.31 -29.49
N PHE A 965 -6.79 -30.15 -29.68
CA PHE A 965 -8.24 -30.00 -29.57
C PHE A 965 -8.76 -29.07 -30.65
N ASP A 966 -9.94 -29.35 -31.15
CA ASP A 966 -10.71 -28.46 -32.03
C ASP A 966 -11.86 -27.79 -31.27
N PHE A 967 -12.24 -28.36 -30.12
CA PHE A 967 -13.15 -27.79 -29.13
C PHE A 967 -12.63 -28.08 -27.72
N LEU A 968 -12.59 -27.07 -26.84
CA LEU A 968 -12.17 -27.24 -25.44
C LEU A 968 -13.18 -26.59 -24.48
N HIS A 969 -13.72 -27.38 -23.57
CA HIS A 969 -14.49 -26.89 -22.44
C HIS A 969 -13.70 -27.05 -21.15
N VAL A 970 -13.42 -25.95 -20.46
CA VAL A 970 -12.56 -25.93 -19.28
C VAL A 970 -13.36 -25.66 -18.02
N ALA A 971 -13.17 -26.50 -17.00
CA ALA A 971 -13.49 -26.18 -15.62
C ALA A 971 -12.26 -25.58 -14.93
N PRO A 972 -12.23 -24.27 -14.63
CA PRO A 972 -11.10 -23.65 -13.95
C PRO A 972 -10.96 -24.18 -12.51
N LYS A 973 -9.74 -24.15 -11.95
CA LYS A 973 -9.53 -24.44 -10.54
C LYS A 973 -10.31 -23.45 -9.68
N ASN A 974 -11.00 -23.94 -8.66
CA ASN A 974 -11.69 -23.10 -7.68
C ASN A 974 -10.83 -22.97 -6.43
N VAL A 975 -10.65 -21.74 -5.94
CA VAL A 975 -9.80 -21.45 -4.77
C VAL A 975 -10.50 -20.51 -3.79
N PRO A 976 -10.23 -20.60 -2.48
CA PRO A 976 -10.72 -19.63 -1.52
C PRO A 976 -10.31 -18.21 -1.88
N TRP A 977 -11.15 -17.24 -1.52
CA TRP A 977 -10.78 -15.84 -1.64
C TRP A 977 -9.53 -15.53 -0.80
N SER A 978 -8.64 -14.68 -1.32
CA SER A 978 -7.39 -14.31 -0.63
C SER A 978 -7.62 -13.74 0.76
N PHE A 979 -8.67 -12.92 0.96
CA PHE A 979 -9.01 -12.33 2.26
C PHE A 979 -9.54 -13.35 3.28
N VAL A 980 -10.01 -14.52 2.83
CA VAL A 980 -10.32 -15.65 3.71
C VAL A 980 -9.05 -16.48 3.94
N LYS A 981 -8.37 -16.87 2.85
CA LYS A 981 -7.16 -17.72 2.87
C LYS A 981 -6.04 -17.17 3.76
N SER A 982 -5.88 -15.85 3.79
CA SER A 982 -4.85 -15.16 4.60
C SER A 982 -5.34 -14.75 6.00
N SER A 983 -6.55 -15.14 6.40
CA SER A 983 -7.14 -14.74 7.67
C SER A 983 -6.87 -15.74 8.79
N PRO A 984 -6.99 -15.32 10.06
CA PRO A 984 -6.94 -16.23 11.22
C PRO A 984 -8.06 -17.29 11.25
N LEU A 985 -9.07 -17.18 10.37
CA LEU A 985 -10.19 -18.10 10.27
C LEU A 985 -9.91 -19.29 9.34
N ALA A 986 -8.83 -19.25 8.56
CA ALA A 986 -8.54 -20.27 7.57
C ALA A 986 -7.80 -21.48 8.15
N ASN A 987 -8.08 -22.67 7.61
CA ASN A 987 -7.24 -23.85 7.74
C ASN A 987 -6.05 -23.79 6.76
N GLU A 988 -5.19 -24.82 6.79
CA GLU A 988 -3.99 -24.92 5.94
C GLU A 988 -4.31 -24.85 4.43
N ALA A 989 -5.50 -25.33 4.02
CA ALA A 989 -5.95 -25.27 2.63
C ALA A 989 -6.57 -23.91 2.24
N GLY A 990 -6.69 -22.97 3.18
CA GLY A 990 -7.20 -21.62 2.96
C GLY A 990 -8.72 -21.46 3.12
N TYR A 991 -9.44 -22.49 3.58
CA TYR A 991 -10.90 -22.47 3.80
C TYR A 991 -11.21 -22.17 5.26
N VAL A 992 -12.39 -21.60 5.55
CA VAL A 992 -12.80 -21.33 6.94
C VAL A 992 -12.86 -22.63 7.74
N SER A 993 -12.06 -22.73 8.79
CA SER A 993 -11.88 -23.95 9.58
C SER A 993 -13.08 -24.23 10.48
N VAL A 994 -13.92 -25.19 10.11
CA VAL A 994 -15.14 -25.54 10.86
C VAL A 994 -15.20 -27.03 11.21
N SER A 995 -15.98 -27.34 12.24
CA SER A 995 -16.39 -28.70 12.58
C SER A 995 -17.33 -29.27 11.52
N ASP A 996 -17.05 -30.49 11.08
CA ASP A 996 -17.81 -31.21 10.04
C ASP A 996 -19.28 -31.44 10.40
N SER A 997 -19.60 -31.51 11.69
CA SER A 997 -20.95 -31.76 12.20
C SER A 997 -21.67 -30.48 12.58
N THR A 998 -21.04 -29.60 13.36
CA THR A 998 -21.73 -28.44 13.94
C THR A 998 -21.68 -27.19 13.08
N THR A 999 -20.78 -27.13 12.09
CA THR A 999 -20.48 -25.95 11.24
C THR A 999 -19.88 -24.75 11.98
N GLN A 1000 -19.59 -24.90 13.27
CA GLN A 1000 -18.91 -23.91 14.11
C GLN A 1000 -17.40 -23.90 13.81
N HIS A 1001 -16.77 -22.74 13.88
CA HIS A 1001 -15.33 -22.62 13.72
C HIS A 1001 -14.58 -23.40 14.81
N THR A 1002 -13.53 -24.12 14.43
CA THR A 1002 -12.81 -25.02 15.35
C THR A 1002 -12.06 -24.29 16.47
N LYS A 1003 -11.75 -23.00 16.27
CA LYS A 1003 -11.07 -22.14 17.25
C LYS A 1003 -11.96 -21.06 17.91
N TYR A 1004 -13.00 -20.57 17.22
CA TYR A 1004 -13.76 -19.39 17.68
C TYR A 1004 -15.24 -19.79 17.80
N SER A 1005 -15.76 -19.86 19.02
CA SER A 1005 -17.10 -20.39 19.29
C SER A 1005 -18.24 -19.53 18.72
N ASN A 1006 -17.98 -18.28 18.36
CA ASN A 1006 -18.95 -17.37 17.76
C ASN A 1006 -18.75 -17.13 16.25
N VAL A 1007 -17.91 -17.93 15.59
CA VAL A 1007 -17.69 -17.88 14.14
C VAL A 1007 -18.20 -19.15 13.48
N TRP A 1008 -18.84 -19.00 12.32
CA TRP A 1008 -19.55 -20.07 11.61
C TRP A 1008 -19.27 -20.01 10.10
N SER A 1009 -19.30 -21.16 9.42
CA SER A 1009 -19.20 -21.20 7.95
C SER A 1009 -19.84 -22.45 7.37
N ILE A 1010 -20.48 -22.28 6.20
CA ILE A 1010 -21.10 -23.34 5.38
C ILE A 1010 -20.83 -23.06 3.88
N GLY A 1011 -21.22 -23.99 3.01
CA GLY A 1011 -21.09 -23.85 1.57
C GLY A 1011 -19.64 -23.85 1.08
N ASP A 1012 -19.39 -23.09 0.02
CA ASP A 1012 -18.13 -23.19 -0.72
C ASP A 1012 -16.90 -22.72 0.08
N ALA A 1013 -17.07 -21.78 1.01
CA ALA A 1013 -15.98 -21.14 1.75
C ALA A 1013 -15.51 -21.96 2.97
N SER A 1014 -16.29 -22.94 3.41
CA SER A 1014 -15.99 -23.75 4.61
C SER A 1014 -15.00 -24.88 4.32
N SER A 1015 -14.35 -25.40 5.37
CA SER A 1015 -13.52 -26.60 5.30
C SER A 1015 -14.31 -27.92 5.22
N LEU A 1016 -15.65 -27.87 5.21
CA LEU A 1016 -16.49 -29.07 5.22
C LEU A 1016 -16.10 -30.05 4.08
N PRO A 1017 -15.87 -31.35 4.37
CA PRO A 1017 -15.44 -32.35 3.42
C PRO A 1017 -16.62 -32.88 2.58
N THR A 1018 -17.37 -31.96 1.99
CA THR A 1018 -18.53 -32.24 1.13
C THR A 1018 -18.40 -31.52 -0.20
N SER A 1019 -19.22 -31.92 -1.17
CA SER A 1019 -19.28 -31.26 -2.47
C SER A 1019 -19.85 -29.85 -2.34
N LYS A 1020 -19.12 -28.86 -2.85
CA LYS A 1020 -19.48 -27.43 -2.85
C LYS A 1020 -20.67 -27.16 -3.79
N THR A 1021 -21.89 -27.32 -3.27
CA THR A 1021 -23.15 -27.24 -4.02
C THR A 1021 -24.25 -26.53 -3.25
N VAL A 1022 -25.20 -25.94 -3.97
CA VAL A 1022 -26.44 -25.40 -3.39
C VAL A 1022 -27.25 -26.47 -2.67
N ALA A 1023 -27.18 -27.73 -3.10
CA ALA A 1023 -27.88 -28.82 -2.43
C ALA A 1023 -27.32 -29.07 -1.02
N ALA A 1024 -26.00 -29.02 -0.84
CA ALA A 1024 -25.38 -29.12 0.48
C ALA A 1024 -25.87 -27.99 1.41
N ILE A 1025 -25.90 -26.75 0.88
CA ILE A 1025 -26.40 -25.57 1.62
C ILE A 1025 -27.83 -25.79 2.17
N THR A 1026 -28.70 -26.51 1.45
CA THR A 1026 -30.07 -26.78 1.94
C THR A 1026 -30.12 -27.62 3.22
N ALA A 1027 -29.09 -28.43 3.48
CA ALA A 1027 -28.94 -29.23 4.70
C ALA A 1027 -28.03 -28.56 5.74
N GLU A 1028 -27.01 -27.81 5.29
CA GLU A 1028 -26.08 -27.07 6.16
C GLU A 1028 -26.74 -25.88 6.86
N ALA A 1029 -27.52 -25.07 6.13
CA ALA A 1029 -28.10 -23.84 6.67
C ALA A 1029 -29.01 -24.07 7.90
N PRO A 1030 -29.92 -25.06 7.92
CA PRO A 1030 -30.70 -25.37 9.11
C PRO A 1030 -29.85 -25.77 10.33
N VAL A 1031 -28.73 -26.47 10.12
CA VAL A 1031 -27.82 -26.90 11.20
C VAL A 1031 -27.09 -25.69 11.77
N LEU A 1032 -26.50 -24.85 10.91
CA LEU A 1032 -25.83 -23.62 11.34
C LEU A 1032 -26.79 -22.71 12.10
N VAL A 1033 -27.98 -22.46 11.54
CA VAL A 1033 -28.99 -21.58 12.16
C VAL A 1033 -29.39 -22.09 13.54
N SER A 1034 -29.65 -23.39 13.67
CA SER A 1034 -30.01 -23.99 14.96
C SER A 1034 -28.88 -23.84 15.99
N ASN A 1035 -27.65 -24.18 15.62
CA ASN A 1035 -26.50 -24.15 16.52
C ASN A 1035 -26.07 -22.72 16.88
N LEU A 1036 -26.16 -21.78 15.94
CA LEU A 1036 -25.90 -20.35 16.20
C LEU A 1036 -26.92 -19.80 17.19
N LEU A 1037 -28.22 -20.07 16.99
CA LEU A 1037 -29.27 -19.64 17.93
C LEU A 1037 -29.11 -20.31 19.31
N SER A 1038 -28.73 -21.59 19.36
CA SER A 1038 -28.37 -22.26 20.62
C SER A 1038 -27.21 -21.56 21.31
N THR A 1039 -26.17 -21.18 20.57
CA THR A 1039 -25.01 -20.46 21.12
C THR A 1039 -25.42 -19.10 21.69
N MET A 1040 -26.24 -18.34 20.97
CA MET A 1040 -26.78 -17.07 21.46
C MET A 1040 -27.66 -17.24 22.71
N ALA A 1041 -28.29 -18.41 22.86
CA ALA A 1041 -29.09 -18.76 24.03
C ALA A 1041 -28.29 -19.51 25.13
N ASN A 1042 -26.97 -19.65 24.99
CA ASN A 1042 -26.10 -20.44 25.87
C ASN A 1042 -26.56 -21.91 26.07
N LYS A 1043 -27.06 -22.54 25.01
CA LYS A 1043 -27.50 -23.95 24.97
C LYS A 1043 -26.49 -24.84 24.23
N PRO A 1044 -26.42 -26.15 24.51
CA PRO A 1044 -25.58 -27.08 23.77
C PRO A 1044 -25.92 -27.16 22.28
N LEU A 1045 -24.93 -27.54 21.46
CA LEU A 1045 -25.08 -27.69 20.01
C LEU A 1045 -25.61 -29.09 19.69
N GLU A 1046 -26.91 -29.22 19.43
CA GLU A 1046 -27.55 -30.51 19.18
C GLU A 1046 -27.73 -30.82 17.68
N ALA A 1047 -27.77 -29.80 16.82
CA ALA A 1047 -27.94 -30.01 15.39
C ALA A 1047 -26.63 -30.50 14.77
N SER A 1048 -26.71 -31.52 13.92
CA SER A 1048 -25.55 -32.13 13.27
C SER A 1048 -25.79 -32.30 11.77
N TYR A 1049 -24.81 -31.87 10.98
CA TYR A 1049 -24.74 -32.08 9.54
C TYR A 1049 -23.99 -33.37 9.24
N ASP A 1050 -24.59 -34.23 8.41
CA ASP A 1050 -24.06 -35.56 8.09
C ASP A 1050 -23.31 -35.61 6.75
N GLY A 1051 -23.07 -34.45 6.13
CA GLY A 1051 -22.40 -34.36 4.83
C GLY A 1051 -23.32 -34.48 3.63
N TYR A 1052 -24.65 -34.47 3.81
CA TYR A 1052 -25.60 -34.59 2.70
C TYR A 1052 -25.34 -33.58 1.57
N THR A 1053 -25.27 -34.08 0.34
CA THR A 1053 -25.12 -33.30 -0.88
C THR A 1053 -25.85 -33.98 -2.04
N SER A 1054 -26.14 -33.21 -3.08
CA SER A 1054 -26.79 -33.72 -4.29
C SER A 1054 -26.19 -33.13 -5.56
N CYS A 1055 -25.98 -33.98 -6.57
CA CYS A 1055 -25.55 -33.61 -7.89
C CYS A 1055 -26.52 -34.19 -8.95
N PRO A 1056 -27.51 -33.41 -9.42
CA PRO A 1056 -28.29 -33.77 -10.60
C PRO A 1056 -27.41 -33.64 -11.84
N LEU A 1057 -26.98 -34.78 -12.38
CA LEU A 1057 -26.14 -34.93 -13.57
C LEU A 1057 -27.04 -35.06 -14.80
N LEU A 1058 -27.04 -34.05 -15.67
CA LEU A 1058 -27.61 -34.15 -17.01
C LEU A 1058 -26.78 -35.14 -17.80
N THR A 1059 -27.39 -36.26 -18.18
CA THR A 1059 -26.72 -37.36 -18.88
C THR A 1059 -27.24 -37.49 -20.31
N GLY A 1060 -27.70 -36.41 -20.95
CA GLY A 1060 -28.24 -36.42 -22.32
C GLY A 1060 -29.68 -36.99 -22.43
N GLN A 1061 -30.27 -36.94 -23.63
CA GLN A 1061 -31.62 -37.46 -23.97
C GLN A 1061 -32.78 -36.95 -23.10
N LYS A 1062 -32.64 -35.72 -22.57
CA LYS A 1062 -33.55 -35.18 -21.56
C LYS A 1062 -33.65 -36.07 -20.32
N GLU A 1063 -32.54 -36.66 -19.88
CA GLU A 1063 -32.45 -37.48 -18.66
C GLU A 1063 -31.45 -36.91 -17.66
N VAL A 1064 -31.69 -37.20 -16.39
CA VAL A 1064 -30.79 -36.86 -15.28
C VAL A 1064 -30.55 -38.08 -14.41
N MET A 1065 -29.28 -38.32 -14.04
CA MET A 1065 -28.89 -39.16 -12.92
C MET A 1065 -28.83 -38.29 -11.66
N LEU A 1066 -29.61 -38.64 -10.64
CA LEU A 1066 -29.72 -37.83 -9.41
C LEU A 1066 -28.81 -38.42 -8.32
N ALA A 1067 -27.54 -38.01 -8.33
CA ALA A 1067 -26.59 -38.50 -7.34
C ALA A 1067 -26.81 -37.81 -5.99
N GLU A 1068 -27.12 -38.57 -4.94
CA GLU A 1068 -27.28 -38.07 -3.57
C GLU A 1068 -26.48 -38.92 -2.59
N PHE A 1069 -25.70 -38.26 -1.73
CA PHE A 1069 -24.77 -38.95 -0.84
C PHE A 1069 -24.43 -38.08 0.37
N LYS A 1070 -23.78 -38.70 1.36
CA LYS A 1070 -23.31 -38.07 2.60
C LYS A 1070 -21.80 -38.30 2.78
N TYR A 1071 -21.24 -37.92 3.94
CA TYR A 1071 -19.81 -38.12 4.21
C TYR A 1071 -19.35 -39.56 3.95
N GLY A 1072 -18.11 -39.71 3.48
CA GLY A 1072 -17.54 -41.00 3.08
C GLY A 1072 -18.07 -41.54 1.75
N GLY A 1073 -18.82 -40.74 0.97
CA GLY A 1073 -19.36 -41.18 -0.32
C GLY A 1073 -20.50 -42.20 -0.20
N VAL A 1074 -21.17 -42.24 0.95
CA VAL A 1074 -22.28 -43.16 1.19
C VAL A 1074 -23.55 -42.63 0.50
N PRO A 1075 -24.22 -43.39 -0.38
CA PRO A 1075 -25.47 -42.96 -1.00
C PRO A 1075 -26.56 -42.62 0.04
N LYS A 1076 -27.31 -41.55 -0.22
CA LYS A 1076 -28.43 -41.08 0.61
C LYS A 1076 -29.56 -40.60 -0.30
N GLU A 1077 -30.19 -41.56 -0.97
CA GLU A 1077 -31.11 -41.32 -2.09
C GLU A 1077 -32.55 -41.08 -1.62
N THR A 1078 -33.06 -39.89 -1.91
CA THR A 1078 -34.40 -39.43 -1.48
C THR A 1078 -35.50 -40.30 -2.08
N PHE A 1079 -35.53 -40.47 -3.40
CA PHE A 1079 -36.56 -41.24 -4.09
C PHE A 1079 -36.37 -42.76 -3.98
N ASN A 1080 -35.16 -43.23 -3.66
CA ASN A 1080 -34.97 -44.64 -3.31
C ASN A 1080 -35.67 -44.95 -1.98
N SER A 1081 -35.38 -44.14 -0.95
CA SER A 1081 -35.98 -44.34 0.38
C SER A 1081 -37.50 -44.16 0.40
N LEU A 1082 -38.03 -43.26 -0.41
CA LEU A 1082 -39.47 -42.96 -0.45
C LEU A 1082 -40.27 -43.84 -1.42
N LEU A 1083 -39.69 -44.19 -2.57
CA LEU A 1083 -40.42 -44.78 -3.70
C LEU A 1083 -39.72 -46.02 -4.31
N GLY A 1084 -38.60 -46.49 -3.73
CA GLY A 1084 -37.81 -47.61 -4.27
C GLY A 1084 -37.10 -47.30 -5.60
N ILE A 1085 -37.01 -46.03 -5.99
CA ILE A 1085 -36.42 -45.62 -7.28
C ILE A 1085 -34.89 -45.57 -7.16
N ASP A 1086 -34.19 -46.43 -7.89
CA ASP A 1086 -32.71 -46.39 -7.98
C ASP A 1086 -32.23 -45.14 -8.73
N GLN A 1087 -31.67 -44.17 -8.02
CA GLN A 1087 -31.25 -42.89 -8.61
C GLN A 1087 -29.92 -42.96 -9.39
N GLY A 1088 -29.25 -44.11 -9.39
CA GLY A 1088 -28.12 -44.40 -10.28
C GLY A 1088 -28.52 -44.54 -11.74
N VAL A 1089 -29.82 -44.71 -12.04
CA VAL A 1089 -30.35 -44.80 -13.40
C VAL A 1089 -30.84 -43.42 -13.90
N PRO A 1090 -30.36 -42.93 -15.06
CA PRO A 1090 -30.88 -41.71 -15.67
C PRO A 1090 -32.39 -41.74 -15.94
N ARG A 1091 -33.11 -40.65 -15.64
CA ARG A 1091 -34.57 -40.55 -15.88
C ARG A 1091 -35.02 -39.19 -16.38
N LYS A 1092 -36.05 -39.18 -17.24
CA LYS A 1092 -36.74 -37.97 -17.72
C LYS A 1092 -37.44 -37.17 -16.61
N ALA A 1093 -38.00 -37.85 -15.61
CA ALA A 1093 -38.63 -37.17 -14.48
C ALA A 1093 -37.63 -36.24 -13.75
N PHE A 1094 -36.40 -36.73 -13.52
CA PHE A 1094 -35.34 -35.95 -12.88
C PHE A 1094 -34.81 -34.82 -13.77
N TYR A 1095 -34.92 -34.94 -15.10
CA TYR A 1095 -34.63 -33.86 -16.01
C TYR A 1095 -35.57 -32.68 -15.83
N TRP A 1096 -36.89 -32.91 -15.72
CA TRP A 1096 -37.85 -31.85 -15.43
C TRP A 1096 -37.65 -31.26 -14.02
N LEU A 1097 -37.22 -32.09 -13.06
CA LEU A 1097 -36.78 -31.57 -11.76
C LEU A 1097 -35.62 -30.59 -11.90
N LYS A 1098 -34.57 -30.97 -12.65
CA LYS A 1098 -33.38 -30.13 -12.83
C LYS A 1098 -33.66 -28.89 -13.68
N LYS A 1099 -34.41 -29.02 -14.76
CA LYS A 1099 -34.64 -27.95 -15.73
C LYS A 1099 -35.60 -26.91 -15.20
N ASP A 1100 -36.70 -27.31 -14.56
CA ASP A 1100 -37.81 -26.40 -14.25
C ASP A 1100 -38.09 -26.30 -12.75
N PHE A 1101 -38.17 -27.42 -12.04
CA PHE A 1101 -38.50 -27.40 -10.61
C PHE A 1101 -37.39 -26.77 -9.74
N PHE A 1102 -36.13 -27.19 -9.89
CA PHE A 1102 -35.03 -26.67 -9.06
C PHE A 1102 -34.77 -25.17 -9.25
N PRO A 1103 -34.77 -24.61 -10.47
CA PRO A 1103 -34.69 -23.15 -10.64
C PRO A 1103 -35.89 -22.41 -10.05
N TRP A 1104 -37.09 -22.96 -10.20
CA TRP A 1104 -38.32 -22.39 -9.63
C TRP A 1104 -38.28 -22.39 -8.10
N VAL A 1105 -38.03 -23.54 -7.47
CA VAL A 1105 -38.01 -23.69 -6.01
C VAL A 1105 -36.86 -22.88 -5.42
N TYR A 1106 -35.73 -22.80 -6.13
CA TYR A 1106 -34.61 -21.96 -5.72
C TYR A 1106 -35.02 -20.50 -5.65
N GLY A 1107 -35.55 -19.97 -6.76
CA GLY A 1107 -35.91 -18.56 -6.88
C GLY A 1107 -37.12 -18.15 -6.05
N LYS A 1108 -37.99 -19.09 -5.67
CA LYS A 1108 -39.23 -18.81 -4.91
C LYS A 1108 -39.08 -19.06 -3.41
N TYR A 1109 -38.36 -20.11 -3.01
CA TYR A 1109 -38.32 -20.57 -1.61
C TYR A 1109 -36.90 -20.62 -1.04
N HIS A 1110 -35.89 -21.11 -1.78
CA HIS A 1110 -34.52 -21.22 -1.23
C HIS A 1110 -33.91 -19.86 -0.90
N VAL A 1111 -34.02 -18.88 -1.80
CA VAL A 1111 -33.53 -17.51 -1.53
C VAL A 1111 -34.30 -16.82 -0.39
N LYS A 1112 -35.42 -17.38 0.07
CA LYS A 1112 -36.14 -16.92 1.26
C LYS A 1112 -35.85 -17.77 2.51
N GLY A 1113 -34.93 -18.73 2.41
CA GLY A 1113 -34.63 -19.66 3.50
C GLY A 1113 -35.73 -20.69 3.78
N GLU A 1114 -36.72 -20.85 2.89
CA GLU A 1114 -37.91 -21.70 3.11
C GLU A 1114 -37.76 -23.10 2.52
N TRP A 1115 -36.60 -23.45 1.97
CA TRP A 1115 -36.36 -24.75 1.32
C TRP A 1115 -35.20 -25.49 1.98
N ALA A 1116 -35.49 -26.66 2.55
CA ALA A 1116 -34.54 -27.54 3.24
C ALA A 1116 -34.21 -28.81 2.43
N GLY A 1117 -34.27 -28.70 1.09
CA GLY A 1117 -33.86 -29.79 0.20
C GLY A 1117 -34.81 -31.00 0.29
N PRO A 1118 -34.30 -32.23 0.51
CA PRO A 1118 -35.14 -33.42 0.64
C PRO A 1118 -36.21 -33.37 1.73
N LYS A 1119 -36.00 -32.53 2.76
CA LYS A 1119 -36.99 -32.34 3.84
C LYS A 1119 -38.14 -31.43 3.43
N GLY A 1120 -38.14 -30.90 2.21
CA GLY A 1120 -39.19 -30.04 1.68
C GLY A 1120 -39.10 -28.61 2.19
N LEU A 1121 -40.26 -27.98 2.43
CA LEU A 1121 -40.34 -26.63 2.95
C LEU A 1121 -39.87 -26.59 4.42
N SER A 1122 -38.91 -25.71 4.71
CA SER A 1122 -38.51 -25.41 6.09
C SER A 1122 -39.64 -24.62 6.73
N ARG A 1123 -40.32 -25.24 7.71
CA ARG A 1123 -41.21 -24.51 8.63
C ARG A 1123 -40.39 -23.67 9.60
#